data_AF-A0A959F494-F1
#
_entry.id   AF-A0A959F494-F1
#
_cell.length_a   1.000
_cell.length_b   1.000
_cell.length_c   1.000
_cell.angle_alpha   90.00
_cell.angle_beta   90.00
_cell.angle_gamma   90.00
#
_symmetry.space_group_name_H-M   'P 1'
#
loop_
_entity.id
_entity.type
_entity.pdbx_description
1 polymer ?
#
loop_
_entity_poly.entity_id
_entity_poly.type
_entity_poly.pdbx_seq_one_letter_code
_entity_poly.pdbx_strand_id
1 'polypeptide(L)'
;EPGTPCDDGDPQTGGETIQSDCTCGGGTTGPVQTCSSIAATSDDVEQTQSGNVSLGSSDLELVLDPGTQVIGMRFLNLNIPQGAVISSASLRFTVDENSNINPCNLTIYGQDSDDPITFVNSNGNVTNRPKTTASVAWSPPDWLVVGDSGPDQTTPDLTSIIQEIVDRPGFSNASAIVLIIEGVGQRVAESFDGTAASAPRLCIVYSTVTYDCPGLQLNIGDPCDDGDPCTANDVVQADCGCAGTFQDSDSDGVCDADDLCPGGPEPGTPCDDGNPATTGEVIQPDCSCADITYDCPDLLANVGDPCDDGDPCTINDAVQIDCSCAGTFQDSDSDGTCDADDLCVGPEPGSPCNDGDPCTINDIILPDCSCAGTFQDSDSDGTCDAEDLCPGSPEPGMPCDDGNPATTGETIQSDCSCGGGIAGAVNVCVQIATGSDDAEETPGGNVSLTSSDLELVLDPSEQVIGLRFVNHNIPQGAVIASATIQFGVDETGNINPCDLTIYGQASDNPGTFVNTNGNVSTRPKTLASVAWSPPDWLTIGQAGPDQETPDLSAILQEIVNRPGYTGSSAIVFVIEGSGQRVAESFNGTASLAPQLCVQYTTITYDCPGLQLNIGDPCDDGDPCTINDTVQADCNCLGTFQDSDSDGTCDAEDLCPGGPEPGTPCDDGNPA
;
A
#
# COMPACT_ATOMS: atom_id res chain seq x y z
N GLU A 1 24.90 -16.03 -18.13
CA GLU A 1 24.11 -15.86 -19.36
C GLU A 1 22.76 -15.29 -18.98
N PRO A 2 22.13 -14.42 -19.79
CA PRO A 2 20.80 -13.95 -19.49
C PRO A 2 19.84 -15.12 -19.21
N GLY A 3 19.09 -15.07 -18.10
CA GLY A 3 18.23 -16.18 -17.65
C GLY A 3 18.92 -17.27 -16.82
N THR A 4 20.23 -17.14 -16.50
CA THR A 4 20.84 -18.03 -15.49
C THR A 4 20.40 -17.63 -14.08
N PRO A 5 20.02 -18.58 -13.21
CA PRO A 5 19.66 -18.27 -11.82
C PRO A 5 20.79 -17.52 -11.12
N CYS A 6 20.43 -16.51 -10.35
CA CYS A 6 21.34 -15.77 -9.47
C CYS A 6 20.65 -15.50 -8.13
N ASP A 7 21.35 -14.83 -7.22
CA ASP A 7 20.88 -14.42 -5.90
C ASP A 7 21.39 -12.99 -5.71
N ASP A 8 20.48 -12.03 -5.58
CA ASP A 8 20.78 -10.59 -5.42
C ASP A 8 21.14 -10.24 -3.97
N GLY A 9 21.04 -11.22 -3.06
CA GLY A 9 21.32 -11.07 -1.64
C GLY A 9 20.15 -10.53 -0.81
N ASP A 10 18.97 -10.30 -1.41
CA ASP A 10 17.74 -10.00 -0.68
C ASP A 10 17.05 -11.30 -0.23
N PRO A 11 16.95 -11.56 1.09
CA PRO A 11 16.31 -12.78 1.59
C PRO A 11 14.79 -12.84 1.36
N GLN A 12 14.17 -11.77 0.83
CA GLN A 12 12.72 -11.68 0.58
C GLN A 12 12.31 -11.97 -0.86
N THR A 13 13.27 -12.01 -1.80
CA THR A 13 13.03 -12.30 -3.21
C THR A 13 13.42 -13.75 -3.53
N GLY A 14 12.78 -14.32 -4.54
CA GLY A 14 13.22 -15.58 -5.12
C GLY A 14 12.95 -15.67 -6.61
N GLY A 15 13.82 -16.39 -7.33
CA GLY A 15 13.66 -16.68 -8.76
C GLY A 15 14.40 -15.72 -9.68
N GLU A 16 15.36 -14.98 -9.13
CA GLU A 16 16.20 -14.01 -9.81
C GLU A 16 16.99 -14.68 -10.92
N THR A 17 17.16 -13.96 -12.01
CA THR A 17 18.05 -14.39 -13.08
C THR A 17 19.02 -13.29 -13.46
N ILE A 18 20.20 -13.70 -13.93
CA ILE A 18 21.17 -12.81 -14.52
C ILE A 18 20.49 -12.13 -15.71
N GLN A 19 20.46 -10.81 -15.69
CA GLN A 19 19.88 -9.99 -16.74
C GLN A 19 20.89 -9.76 -17.89
N SER A 20 20.44 -9.14 -18.97
CA SER A 20 21.26 -8.85 -20.16
C SER A 20 22.44 -7.92 -19.88
N ASP A 21 22.34 -7.07 -18.84
CA ASP A 21 23.38 -6.16 -18.36
C ASP A 21 24.31 -6.78 -17.30
N CYS A 22 24.19 -8.09 -17.05
CA CYS A 22 24.93 -8.84 -16.02
C CYS A 22 24.57 -8.50 -14.56
N THR A 23 23.45 -7.83 -14.30
CA THR A 23 22.90 -7.67 -12.94
C THR A 23 22.04 -8.87 -12.53
N CYS A 24 21.77 -9.01 -11.24
CA CYS A 24 20.86 -10.01 -10.70
C CYS A 24 19.60 -9.30 -10.21
N GLY A 25 18.42 -9.69 -10.72
CA GLY A 25 17.15 -9.05 -10.39
C GLY A 25 15.95 -9.79 -10.99
N GLY A 26 14.75 -9.19 -10.85
CA GLY A 26 13.49 -9.75 -11.34
C GLY A 26 12.90 -10.87 -10.46
N GLY A 27 13.30 -10.94 -9.19
CA GLY A 27 12.70 -11.85 -8.21
C GLY A 27 11.27 -11.44 -7.85
N THR A 28 10.41 -12.43 -7.59
CA THR A 28 9.12 -12.17 -6.93
C THR A 28 9.36 -12.12 -5.43
N THR A 29 8.69 -11.24 -4.70
CA THR A 29 8.64 -11.36 -3.24
C THR A 29 8.06 -12.73 -2.88
N GLY A 30 8.62 -13.38 -1.86
CA GLY A 30 8.13 -14.67 -1.37
C GLY A 30 6.62 -14.64 -1.10
N PRO A 31 5.93 -15.79 -1.15
CA PRO A 31 4.47 -15.84 -1.01
C PRO A 31 4.02 -15.22 0.33
N VAL A 32 3.31 -14.10 0.25
CA VAL A 32 2.66 -13.41 1.37
C VAL A 32 1.26 -13.99 1.54
N GLN A 33 0.90 -14.39 2.76
CA GLN A 33 -0.47 -14.78 3.09
C GLN A 33 -1.18 -13.66 3.83
N THR A 34 -2.37 -13.31 3.35
CA THR A 34 -3.31 -12.41 4.03
C THR A 34 -4.63 -13.15 4.25
N CYS A 35 -5.28 -12.87 5.37
CA CYS A 35 -6.61 -13.41 5.65
C CYS A 35 -7.48 -12.35 6.33
N SER A 36 -8.75 -12.31 5.96
CA SER A 36 -9.73 -11.40 6.53
C SER A 36 -11.05 -12.11 6.77
N SER A 37 -11.68 -11.84 7.91
CA SER A 37 -13.04 -12.26 8.22
C SER A 37 -14.00 -11.10 8.03
N ILE A 38 -15.30 -11.39 7.91
CA ILE A 38 -16.32 -10.33 7.89
C ILE A 38 -16.19 -9.46 9.16
N ALA A 39 -16.21 -8.14 8.96
CA ALA A 39 -15.91 -7.17 10.01
C ALA A 39 -17.12 -6.32 10.45
N ALA A 40 -18.26 -6.45 9.75
CA ALA A 40 -19.46 -5.69 10.03
C ALA A 40 -20.72 -6.43 9.60
N THR A 41 -21.82 -6.18 10.31
CA THR A 41 -23.21 -6.60 10.03
C THR A 41 -23.63 -6.37 8.57
N SER A 42 -23.15 -5.29 7.94
CA SER A 42 -23.49 -4.97 6.55
C SER A 42 -22.56 -5.58 5.50
N ASP A 43 -21.63 -6.44 5.90
CA ASP A 43 -20.62 -7.03 5.03
C ASP A 43 -20.89 -8.52 4.74
N ASP A 44 -21.89 -9.15 5.35
CA ASP A 44 -22.45 -10.44 4.93
C ASP A 44 -23.98 -10.40 4.88
N VAL A 45 -24.54 -10.83 3.75
CA VAL A 45 -25.95 -10.57 3.44
C VAL A 45 -26.61 -11.70 2.68
N GLU A 46 -27.92 -11.80 2.87
CA GLU A 46 -28.77 -12.72 2.16
C GLU A 46 -29.81 -11.95 1.35
N GLN A 47 -29.88 -12.23 0.05
CA GLN A 47 -30.84 -11.58 -0.82
C GLN A 47 -31.82 -12.58 -1.41
N THR A 48 -33.09 -12.48 -1.00
CA THR A 48 -34.19 -13.28 -1.54
C THR A 48 -34.40 -13.06 -3.04
N GLN A 49 -35.06 -14.01 -3.72
CA GLN A 49 -35.43 -13.89 -5.15
C GLN A 49 -36.30 -12.66 -5.47
N SER A 50 -37.03 -12.11 -4.49
CA SER A 50 -37.81 -10.86 -4.68
C SER A 50 -36.95 -9.60 -4.65
N GLY A 51 -35.67 -9.72 -4.27
CA GLY A 51 -34.67 -8.66 -4.19
C GLY A 51 -34.46 -8.09 -2.79
N ASN A 52 -35.25 -8.50 -1.79
CA ASN A 52 -35.07 -8.02 -0.40
C ASN A 52 -33.75 -8.54 0.16
N VAL A 53 -33.01 -7.65 0.83
CA VAL A 53 -31.68 -7.91 1.42
C VAL A 53 -31.80 -7.93 2.94
N SER A 54 -31.29 -9.00 3.55
CA SER A 54 -31.09 -9.13 4.99
C SER A 54 -29.63 -8.79 5.31
N LEU A 55 -29.41 -7.72 6.09
CA LEU A 55 -28.08 -7.25 6.52
C LEU A 55 -27.75 -7.65 7.97
N GLY A 56 -28.37 -8.68 8.52
CA GLY A 56 -28.32 -8.89 9.97
C GLY A 56 -28.89 -10.22 10.40
N SER A 57 -28.82 -11.19 9.49
CA SER A 57 -29.22 -12.57 9.80
C SER A 57 -28.18 -13.17 10.72
N SER A 58 -28.59 -13.99 11.68
CA SER A 58 -27.67 -14.71 12.58
C SER A 58 -26.88 -15.80 11.85
N ASP A 59 -27.36 -16.19 10.68
CA ASP A 59 -26.93 -17.32 9.89
C ASP A 59 -26.89 -16.92 8.41
N LEU A 60 -26.07 -17.65 7.65
CA LEU A 60 -25.99 -17.56 6.21
C LEU A 60 -26.45 -18.89 5.63
N GLU A 61 -27.70 -18.96 5.18
CA GLU A 61 -28.20 -20.15 4.49
C GLU A 61 -27.77 -20.06 3.04
N LEU A 62 -26.69 -20.76 2.70
CA LEU A 62 -26.12 -20.73 1.37
C LEU A 62 -27.17 -21.16 0.33
N VAL A 63 -27.75 -20.15 -0.31
CA VAL A 63 -28.67 -20.17 -1.45
C VAL A 63 -30.14 -20.55 -1.18
N LEU A 64 -30.51 -21.17 -0.07
CA LEU A 64 -31.90 -21.60 0.15
C LEU A 64 -32.36 -21.40 1.59
N ASP A 65 -33.32 -20.48 1.79
CA ASP A 65 -34.09 -20.31 3.04
C ASP A 65 -35.49 -19.75 2.76
N PRO A 66 -36.55 -20.43 3.19
CA PRO A 66 -37.50 -21.26 2.42
C PRO A 66 -37.68 -21.04 0.89
N GLY A 67 -37.01 -20.07 0.26
CA GLY A 67 -36.91 -19.84 -1.17
C GLY A 67 -35.46 -19.58 -1.58
N THR A 68 -35.20 -19.52 -2.89
CA THR A 68 -33.85 -19.28 -3.39
C THR A 68 -33.39 -17.85 -3.08
N GLN A 69 -32.14 -17.74 -2.66
CA GLN A 69 -31.47 -16.49 -2.36
C GLN A 69 -30.05 -16.44 -2.92
N VAL A 70 -29.45 -15.26 -2.88
CA VAL A 70 -28.08 -14.99 -3.28
C VAL A 70 -27.34 -14.43 -2.08
N ILE A 71 -26.16 -14.96 -1.82
CA ILE A 71 -25.34 -14.55 -0.67
C ILE A 71 -24.28 -13.58 -1.14
N GLY A 72 -24.10 -12.48 -0.41
CA GLY A 72 -23.02 -11.52 -0.63
C GLY A 72 -22.14 -11.45 0.60
N MET A 73 -20.83 -11.45 0.41
CA MET A 73 -19.84 -11.32 1.49
C MET A 73 -18.76 -10.34 1.06
N ARG A 74 -18.38 -9.41 1.93
CA ARG A 74 -17.42 -8.35 1.70
C ARG A 74 -16.27 -8.44 2.70
N PHE A 75 -15.05 -8.44 2.18
CA PHE A 75 -13.82 -8.56 2.94
C PHE A 75 -13.00 -7.28 2.81
N LEU A 76 -12.57 -6.74 3.95
CA LEU A 76 -11.77 -5.52 4.08
C LEU A 76 -10.33 -5.86 4.48
N ASN A 77 -9.42 -4.88 4.36
CA ASN A 77 -8.07 -4.91 4.94
C ASN A 77 -7.22 -6.12 4.51
N LEU A 78 -7.39 -6.59 3.27
CA LEU A 78 -6.58 -7.66 2.71
C LEU A 78 -5.18 -7.19 2.32
N ASN A 79 -5.00 -5.88 2.07
CA ASN A 79 -3.71 -5.25 1.76
C ASN A 79 -2.98 -5.89 0.57
N ILE A 80 -3.72 -6.22 -0.49
CA ILE A 80 -3.17 -6.85 -1.69
C ILE A 80 -2.81 -5.76 -2.69
N PRO A 81 -1.54 -5.66 -3.14
CA PRO A 81 -1.18 -4.71 -4.18
C PRO A 81 -1.88 -5.01 -5.51
N GLN A 82 -2.18 -3.97 -6.27
CA GLN A 82 -2.71 -4.10 -7.62
C GLN A 82 -1.80 -4.96 -8.50
N GLY A 83 -2.39 -5.88 -9.27
CA GLY A 83 -1.64 -6.77 -10.16
C GLY A 83 -0.77 -7.80 -9.45
N ALA A 84 -0.93 -8.01 -8.14
CA ALA A 84 -0.26 -9.08 -7.43
C ALA A 84 -0.62 -10.44 -8.04
N VAL A 85 0.37 -11.34 -8.11
CA VAL A 85 0.17 -12.69 -8.64
C VAL A 85 -0.41 -13.56 -7.53
N ILE A 86 -1.63 -14.03 -7.71
CA ILE A 86 -2.32 -14.86 -6.72
C ILE A 86 -1.91 -16.32 -6.92
N SER A 87 -1.36 -16.93 -5.85
CA SER A 87 -0.90 -18.33 -5.85
C SER A 87 -1.95 -19.30 -5.31
N SER A 88 -2.78 -18.86 -4.35
CA SER A 88 -3.95 -19.58 -3.87
C SER A 88 -4.94 -18.62 -3.20
N ALA A 89 -6.23 -18.95 -3.27
CA ALA A 89 -7.26 -18.25 -2.49
C ALA A 89 -8.35 -19.22 -2.05
N SER A 90 -8.80 -19.11 -0.79
CA SER A 90 -9.86 -19.97 -0.27
C SER A 90 -10.75 -19.22 0.72
N LEU A 91 -12.05 -19.48 0.64
CA LEU A 91 -13.02 -19.02 1.62
C LEU A 91 -13.39 -20.20 2.54
N ARG A 92 -13.37 -19.99 3.85
CA ARG A 92 -13.77 -20.98 4.85
C ARG A 92 -14.97 -20.49 5.65
N PHE A 93 -15.92 -21.39 5.87
CA PHE A 93 -17.11 -21.17 6.69
C PHE A 93 -17.05 -21.96 7.99
N THR A 94 -17.85 -21.55 8.97
CA THR A 94 -18.12 -22.32 10.20
C THR A 94 -19.57 -22.76 10.17
N VAL A 95 -19.84 -24.04 10.47
CA VAL A 95 -21.21 -24.58 10.46
C VAL A 95 -22.02 -23.98 11.62
N ASP A 96 -23.15 -23.35 11.33
CA ASP A 96 -24.10 -22.90 12.36
C ASP A 96 -25.17 -23.97 12.65
N GLU A 97 -25.77 -24.54 11.59
CA GLU A 97 -26.77 -25.60 11.72
C GLU A 97 -26.48 -26.81 10.84
N ASN A 98 -26.91 -27.99 11.31
CA ASN A 98 -26.84 -29.24 10.54
C ASN A 98 -27.98 -29.41 9.52
N SER A 99 -28.58 -28.31 9.06
CA SER A 99 -29.58 -28.32 7.99
C SER A 99 -28.91 -28.46 6.62
N ASN A 100 -29.21 -29.56 5.94
CA ASN A 100 -28.60 -29.92 4.66
C ASN A 100 -29.67 -30.24 3.62
N ILE A 101 -29.71 -29.48 2.53
CA ILE A 101 -30.61 -29.73 1.40
C ILE A 101 -29.77 -30.08 0.17
N ASN A 102 -30.01 -31.28 -0.36
CA ASN A 102 -29.28 -31.84 -1.48
C ASN A 102 -30.12 -31.99 -2.77
N PRO A 103 -29.50 -31.91 -3.97
CA PRO A 103 -28.06 -31.65 -4.19
C PRO A 103 -27.69 -30.20 -3.83
N CYS A 104 -26.54 -30.02 -3.17
CA CYS A 104 -25.95 -28.71 -2.94
C CYS A 104 -24.86 -28.45 -3.98
N ASN A 105 -25.15 -27.53 -4.90
CA ASN A 105 -24.24 -27.12 -5.97
C ASN A 105 -24.24 -25.60 -6.02
N LEU A 106 -23.14 -25.02 -5.56
CA LEU A 106 -22.92 -23.61 -5.43
C LEU A 106 -21.98 -23.13 -6.56
N THR A 107 -22.10 -21.87 -6.93
CA THR A 107 -21.19 -21.18 -7.84
C THR A 107 -20.80 -19.88 -7.19
N ILE A 108 -19.50 -19.67 -7.07
CA ILE A 108 -18.89 -18.51 -6.43
C ILE A 108 -18.40 -17.59 -7.55
N TYR A 109 -18.73 -16.32 -7.41
CA TYR A 109 -18.26 -15.22 -8.24
C TYR A 109 -17.59 -14.18 -7.36
N GLY A 110 -16.73 -13.36 -7.94
CA GLY A 110 -16.33 -12.09 -7.37
C GLY A 110 -17.26 -10.98 -7.86
N GLN A 111 -17.30 -9.85 -7.16
CA GLN A 111 -17.81 -8.62 -7.75
C GLN A 111 -16.75 -8.01 -8.66
N ASP A 112 -17.12 -7.72 -9.90
CA ASP A 112 -16.28 -7.03 -10.89
C ASP A 112 -16.27 -5.52 -10.62
N SER A 113 -15.49 -5.10 -9.62
CA SER A 113 -15.43 -3.70 -9.12
C SER A 113 -14.06 -3.40 -8.51
N ASP A 114 -13.58 -2.16 -8.70
CA ASP A 114 -12.27 -1.71 -8.19
C ASP A 114 -12.23 -1.60 -6.66
N ASP A 115 -13.28 -1.03 -6.07
CA ASP A 115 -13.51 -1.04 -4.62
C ASP A 115 -15.01 -1.16 -4.34
N PRO A 116 -15.51 -2.36 -4.01
CA PRO A 116 -16.93 -2.57 -3.75
C PRO A 116 -17.33 -1.93 -2.41
N ILE A 117 -18.39 -1.13 -2.42
CA ILE A 117 -18.99 -0.56 -1.21
C ILE A 117 -19.73 -1.61 -0.38
N THR A 118 -19.92 -1.32 0.91
CA THR A 118 -20.72 -2.15 1.84
C THR A 118 -22.15 -2.38 1.33
N PHE A 119 -22.80 -3.45 1.79
CA PHE A 119 -24.17 -3.74 1.37
C PHE A 119 -25.16 -2.79 2.06
N VAL A 120 -26.26 -2.50 1.37
CA VAL A 120 -27.34 -1.66 1.90
C VAL A 120 -28.69 -2.35 1.71
N ASN A 121 -29.66 -1.98 2.54
CA ASN A 121 -31.02 -2.52 2.47
C ASN A 121 -31.79 -1.87 1.30
N SER A 122 -31.39 -2.23 0.08
CA SER A 122 -31.97 -1.80 -1.18
C SER A 122 -32.25 -3.01 -2.06
N ASN A 123 -33.39 -2.98 -2.77
CA ASN A 123 -33.85 -4.12 -3.54
C ASN A 123 -32.84 -4.48 -4.66
N GLY A 124 -32.33 -5.71 -4.64
CA GLY A 124 -31.36 -6.20 -5.62
C GLY A 124 -29.91 -5.79 -5.35
N ASN A 125 -29.54 -5.33 -4.14
CA ASN A 125 -28.19 -4.83 -3.85
C ASN A 125 -27.06 -5.87 -4.07
N VAL A 126 -27.37 -7.17 -4.02
CA VAL A 126 -26.44 -8.26 -4.33
C VAL A 126 -26.55 -8.66 -5.80
N THR A 127 -27.76 -8.97 -6.28
CA THR A 127 -27.94 -9.49 -7.65
C THR A 127 -27.63 -8.49 -8.77
N ASN A 128 -27.65 -7.19 -8.47
CA ASN A 128 -27.32 -6.15 -9.44
C ASN A 128 -25.82 -5.83 -9.48
N ARG A 129 -25.00 -6.40 -8.57
CA ARG A 129 -23.55 -6.21 -8.61
C ARG A 129 -22.97 -6.94 -9.84
N PRO A 130 -22.12 -6.28 -10.64
CA PRO A 130 -21.45 -6.93 -11.76
C PRO A 130 -20.57 -8.06 -11.22
N LYS A 131 -20.58 -9.21 -11.89
CA LYS A 131 -19.82 -10.39 -11.48
C LYS A 131 -18.59 -10.54 -12.35
N THR A 132 -17.55 -11.13 -11.77
CA THR A 132 -16.38 -11.59 -12.51
C THR A 132 -16.80 -12.57 -13.61
N THR A 133 -16.02 -12.61 -14.69
CA THR A 133 -16.14 -13.61 -15.75
C THR A 133 -15.71 -14.98 -15.21
N ALA A 134 -14.64 -15.01 -14.41
CA ALA A 134 -14.24 -16.18 -13.65
C ALA A 134 -15.29 -16.55 -12.60
N SER A 135 -15.51 -17.85 -12.44
CA SER A 135 -16.37 -18.41 -11.41
C SER A 135 -15.90 -19.81 -11.02
N VAL A 136 -16.20 -20.21 -9.79
CA VAL A 136 -15.79 -21.51 -9.24
C VAL A 136 -17.02 -22.27 -8.80
N ALA A 137 -17.18 -23.49 -9.32
CA ALA A 137 -18.23 -24.40 -8.88
C ALA A 137 -17.80 -25.13 -7.60
N TRP A 138 -18.69 -25.19 -6.62
CA TRP A 138 -18.46 -25.87 -5.35
C TRP A 138 -19.64 -26.77 -4.99
N SER A 139 -19.36 -28.04 -4.72
CA SER A 139 -20.35 -29.00 -4.23
C SER A 139 -19.94 -29.46 -2.83
N PRO A 140 -20.24 -28.66 -1.77
CA PRO A 140 -19.85 -29.03 -0.42
C PRO A 140 -20.51 -30.34 0.01
N PRO A 141 -19.80 -31.22 0.74
CA PRO A 141 -20.42 -32.35 1.41
C PRO A 141 -21.39 -31.85 2.49
N ASP A 142 -22.18 -32.77 3.07
CA ASP A 142 -23.11 -32.40 4.14
C ASP A 142 -22.35 -31.91 5.37
N TRP A 143 -22.80 -30.81 5.97
CA TRP A 143 -22.26 -30.24 7.19
C TRP A 143 -22.98 -30.86 8.38
N LEU A 144 -22.30 -31.79 9.05
CA LEU A 144 -22.93 -32.70 10.01
C LEU A 144 -22.79 -32.26 11.47
N VAL A 145 -21.82 -31.40 11.77
CA VAL A 145 -21.47 -30.97 13.12
C VAL A 145 -21.41 -29.44 13.16
N VAL A 146 -22.17 -28.85 14.08
CA VAL A 146 -22.15 -27.40 14.36
C VAL A 146 -20.78 -27.01 14.92
N GLY A 147 -20.23 -25.89 14.46
CA GLY A 147 -18.90 -25.42 14.80
C GLY A 147 -17.78 -25.97 13.91
N ASP A 148 -18.05 -26.95 13.02
CA ASP A 148 -17.03 -27.44 12.10
C ASP A 148 -16.58 -26.31 11.16
N SER A 149 -15.26 -26.16 11.01
CA SER A 149 -14.64 -25.16 10.13
C SER A 149 -13.42 -25.80 9.45
N GLY A 150 -13.67 -26.93 8.76
CA GLY A 150 -12.65 -27.80 8.20
C GLY A 150 -12.56 -27.72 6.67
N PRO A 151 -11.84 -28.68 6.03
CA PRO A 151 -11.77 -28.80 4.57
C PRO A 151 -13.14 -28.92 3.88
N ASP A 152 -14.11 -29.55 4.54
CA ASP A 152 -15.48 -29.73 4.04
C ASP A 152 -16.30 -28.41 3.99
N GLN A 153 -15.89 -27.42 4.79
CA GLN A 153 -16.43 -26.06 4.84
C GLN A 153 -15.52 -25.05 4.11
N THR A 154 -14.47 -25.53 3.45
CA THR A 154 -13.55 -24.68 2.69
C THR A 154 -13.85 -24.80 1.20
N THR A 155 -13.92 -23.67 0.50
CA THR A 155 -14.16 -23.65 -0.94
C THR A 155 -13.00 -24.28 -1.71
N PRO A 156 -13.21 -24.70 -2.98
CA PRO A 156 -12.11 -24.91 -3.91
C PRO A 156 -11.32 -23.61 -4.12
N ASP A 157 -10.19 -23.72 -4.79
CA ASP A 157 -9.32 -22.59 -5.05
C ASP A 157 -10.03 -21.48 -5.86
N LEU A 158 -10.00 -20.26 -5.32
CA LEU A 158 -10.64 -19.06 -5.84
C LEU A 158 -9.65 -18.18 -6.64
N THR A 159 -8.41 -18.62 -6.85
CA THR A 159 -7.34 -17.86 -7.51
C THR A 159 -7.81 -17.12 -8.76
N SER A 160 -8.54 -17.78 -9.67
CA SER A 160 -9.00 -17.14 -10.92
C SER A 160 -9.97 -15.99 -10.70
N ILE A 161 -10.79 -16.04 -9.64
CA ILE A 161 -11.73 -14.96 -9.29
C ILE A 161 -10.96 -13.78 -8.69
N ILE A 162 -10.07 -14.07 -7.74
CA ILE A 162 -9.30 -13.03 -7.05
C ILE A 162 -8.32 -12.35 -8.01
N GLN A 163 -7.67 -13.10 -8.90
CA GLN A 163 -6.77 -12.54 -9.91
C GLN A 163 -7.52 -11.54 -10.81
N GLU A 164 -8.73 -11.87 -11.27
CA GLU A 164 -9.54 -10.97 -12.09
C GLU A 164 -9.85 -9.64 -11.39
N ILE A 165 -10.06 -9.66 -10.06
CA ILE A 165 -10.30 -8.45 -9.26
C ILE A 165 -9.02 -7.65 -9.05
N VAL A 166 -7.92 -8.30 -8.68
CA VAL A 166 -6.64 -7.65 -8.34
C VAL A 166 -5.96 -7.05 -9.57
N ASP A 167 -6.19 -7.61 -10.76
CA ASP A 167 -5.68 -7.08 -12.03
C ASP A 167 -6.41 -5.81 -12.50
N ARG A 168 -7.47 -5.37 -11.80
CA ARG A 168 -8.25 -4.22 -12.25
C ARG A 168 -7.45 -2.92 -12.14
N PRO A 169 -7.51 -2.02 -13.14
CA PRO A 169 -6.76 -0.76 -13.14
C PRO A 169 -7.00 0.17 -11.94
N GLY A 170 -8.18 0.10 -11.31
CA GLY A 170 -8.52 0.91 -10.14
C GLY A 170 -8.39 0.19 -8.80
N PHE A 171 -8.00 -1.09 -8.79
CA PHE A 171 -7.79 -1.83 -7.54
C PHE A 171 -6.57 -1.28 -6.79
N SER A 172 -6.64 -1.21 -5.47
CA SER A 172 -5.58 -0.73 -4.60
C SER A 172 -5.44 -1.64 -3.38
N ASN A 173 -4.38 -1.48 -2.59
CA ASN A 173 -4.20 -2.23 -1.35
C ASN A 173 -5.32 -2.01 -0.32
N ALA A 174 -6.01 -0.87 -0.39
CA ALA A 174 -7.15 -0.55 0.47
C ALA A 174 -8.50 -1.10 -0.07
N SER A 175 -8.53 -1.59 -1.31
CA SER A 175 -9.76 -2.06 -1.95
C SER A 175 -10.34 -3.28 -1.22
N ALA A 176 -11.68 -3.30 -1.12
CA ALA A 176 -12.39 -4.46 -0.62
C ALA A 176 -12.56 -5.55 -1.69
N ILE A 177 -12.88 -6.77 -1.27
CA ILE A 177 -13.28 -7.86 -2.16
C ILE A 177 -14.69 -8.31 -1.79
N VAL A 178 -15.58 -8.44 -2.77
CA VAL A 178 -16.90 -9.04 -2.58
C VAL A 178 -16.97 -10.38 -3.28
N LEU A 179 -17.42 -11.41 -2.57
CA LEU A 179 -17.77 -12.72 -3.11
C LEU A 179 -19.29 -12.90 -3.11
N ILE A 180 -19.81 -13.49 -4.18
CA ILE A 180 -21.24 -13.71 -4.41
C ILE A 180 -21.47 -15.20 -4.64
N ILE A 181 -22.38 -15.81 -3.87
CA ILE A 181 -22.74 -17.23 -3.99
C ILE A 181 -24.16 -17.40 -4.49
N GLU A 182 -24.30 -18.21 -5.53
CA GLU A 182 -25.56 -18.65 -6.12
C GLU A 182 -25.56 -20.17 -6.34
N GLY A 183 -26.71 -20.78 -6.63
CA GLY A 183 -26.76 -22.21 -6.91
C GLY A 183 -28.08 -22.89 -6.53
N VAL A 184 -27.97 -24.10 -5.97
CA VAL A 184 -29.07 -24.88 -5.42
C VAL A 184 -28.62 -25.64 -4.17
N GLY A 185 -29.59 -26.06 -3.35
CA GLY A 185 -29.35 -26.76 -2.08
C GLY A 185 -29.13 -25.79 -0.93
N GLN A 186 -28.67 -26.31 0.21
CA GLN A 186 -28.46 -25.52 1.43
C GLN A 186 -27.30 -26.07 2.25
N ARG A 187 -26.48 -25.15 2.75
CA ARG A 187 -25.59 -25.29 3.90
C ARG A 187 -25.77 -24.05 4.77
N VAL A 188 -25.72 -24.18 6.08
CA VAL A 188 -26.00 -23.06 7.00
C VAL A 188 -24.70 -22.72 7.74
N ALA A 189 -24.19 -21.52 7.49
CA ALA A 189 -22.95 -21.03 8.08
C ALA A 189 -23.22 -19.95 9.13
N GLU A 190 -22.31 -19.79 10.07
CA GLU A 190 -22.28 -18.64 10.97
C GLU A 190 -22.12 -17.35 10.16
N SER A 191 -22.92 -16.34 10.49
CA SER A 191 -22.74 -14.97 10.01
C SER A 191 -21.93 -14.15 11.01
N PHE A 192 -21.59 -12.91 10.65
CA PHE A 192 -21.04 -11.94 11.58
C PHE A 192 -21.98 -11.66 12.77
N ASP A 193 -23.27 -11.52 12.51
CA ASP A 193 -24.28 -11.20 13.54
C ASP A 193 -24.69 -12.40 14.40
N GLY A 194 -24.45 -13.62 13.94
CA GLY A 194 -24.53 -14.84 14.76
C GLY A 194 -23.34 -14.91 15.72
N THR A 195 -22.16 -15.14 15.15
CA THR A 195 -20.90 -15.24 15.89
C THR A 195 -19.76 -14.62 15.07
N ALA A 196 -19.43 -13.36 15.35
CA ALA A 196 -18.37 -12.62 14.65
C ALA A 196 -17.01 -13.37 14.54
N ALA A 197 -16.63 -14.13 15.56
CA ALA A 197 -15.40 -14.93 15.55
C ALA A 197 -15.45 -16.15 14.60
N SER A 198 -16.65 -16.61 14.25
CA SER A 198 -16.92 -17.76 13.38
C SER A 198 -17.36 -17.35 11.98
N ALA A 199 -17.49 -16.05 11.72
CA ALA A 199 -17.90 -15.48 10.44
C ALA A 199 -16.99 -15.94 9.28
N PRO A 200 -17.47 -15.92 8.02
CA PRO A 200 -16.69 -16.38 6.88
C PRO A 200 -15.32 -15.72 6.80
N ARG A 201 -14.28 -16.51 6.50
CA ARG A 201 -12.88 -16.05 6.44
C ARG A 201 -12.26 -16.33 5.08
N LEU A 202 -11.84 -15.28 4.39
CA LEU A 202 -11.12 -15.34 3.12
C LEU A 202 -9.62 -15.30 3.37
N CYS A 203 -8.88 -16.27 2.85
CA CYS A 203 -7.42 -16.28 2.83
C CYS A 203 -6.89 -16.26 1.42
N ILE A 204 -5.86 -15.46 1.17
CA ILE A 204 -5.23 -15.28 -0.13
C ILE A 204 -3.71 -15.34 0.07
N VAL A 205 -3.02 -16.10 -0.77
CA VAL A 205 -1.57 -16.13 -0.84
C VAL A 205 -1.13 -15.51 -2.17
N TYR A 206 -0.31 -14.47 -2.13
CA TYR A 206 0.12 -13.72 -3.31
C TYR A 206 1.60 -13.38 -3.28
N SER A 207 2.16 -13.02 -4.43
CA SER A 207 3.50 -12.44 -4.57
C SER A 207 3.40 -11.15 -5.36
N THR A 208 4.22 -10.16 -5.03
CA THR A 208 4.33 -8.93 -5.83
C THR A 208 5.38 -9.11 -6.92
N VAL A 209 5.10 -8.52 -8.08
CA VAL A 209 6.10 -8.34 -9.14
C VAL A 209 6.77 -7.00 -8.87
N THR A 210 8.07 -6.99 -8.62
CA THR A 210 8.86 -5.77 -8.59
C THR A 210 9.33 -5.48 -10.01
N TYR A 211 8.98 -4.31 -10.54
CA TYR A 211 9.50 -3.81 -11.80
C TYR A 211 10.74 -2.96 -11.53
N ASP A 212 11.81 -3.16 -12.32
CA ASP A 212 13.01 -2.32 -12.22
C ASP A 212 12.68 -0.84 -12.51
N CYS A 213 11.68 -0.60 -13.35
CA CYS A 213 11.15 0.72 -13.69
C CYS A 213 9.66 0.84 -13.31
N PRO A 214 9.33 1.13 -12.04
CA PRO A 214 7.96 1.11 -11.54
C PRO A 214 7.00 2.05 -12.29
N GLY A 215 7.48 3.23 -12.71
CA GLY A 215 6.68 4.21 -13.45
C GLY A 215 6.30 3.75 -14.87
N LEU A 216 7.03 2.79 -15.44
CA LEU A 216 6.76 2.22 -16.75
C LEU A 216 6.11 0.84 -16.69
N GLN A 217 6.09 0.19 -15.51
CA GLN A 217 5.70 -1.21 -15.33
C GLN A 217 6.46 -2.16 -16.27
N LEU A 218 7.74 -1.85 -16.52
CA LEU A 218 8.66 -2.61 -17.36
C LEU A 218 9.94 -2.92 -16.58
N ASN A 219 10.61 -4.01 -16.95
CA ASN A 219 11.93 -4.37 -16.43
C ASN A 219 13.04 -3.89 -17.38
N ILE A 220 14.26 -3.82 -16.87
CA ILE A 220 15.42 -3.48 -17.70
C ILE A 220 15.57 -4.54 -18.79
N GLY A 221 15.71 -4.10 -20.05
CA GLY A 221 15.79 -4.97 -21.21
C GLY A 221 14.43 -5.33 -21.85
N ASP A 222 13.31 -4.91 -21.27
CA ASP A 222 12.00 -5.03 -21.93
C ASP A 222 11.95 -4.14 -23.18
N PRO A 223 11.22 -4.56 -24.24
CA PRO A 223 11.08 -3.77 -25.45
C PRO A 223 10.27 -2.49 -25.20
N CYS A 224 10.75 -1.39 -25.75
CA CYS A 224 10.09 -0.08 -25.73
C CYS A 224 10.24 0.61 -27.10
N ASP A 225 9.79 1.86 -27.22
CA ASP A 225 9.94 2.71 -28.41
C ASP A 225 10.44 4.09 -27.93
N ASP A 226 11.62 4.51 -28.39
CA ASP A 226 12.24 5.79 -28.01
C ASP A 226 11.81 6.96 -28.91
N GLY A 227 11.03 6.66 -29.96
CA GLY A 227 10.55 7.62 -30.94
C GLY A 227 11.61 8.13 -31.91
N ASP A 228 12.84 7.63 -31.85
CA ASP A 228 13.92 7.98 -32.77
C ASP A 228 13.94 7.02 -33.98
N PRO A 229 13.63 7.49 -35.19
CA PRO A 229 13.64 6.62 -36.37
C PRO A 229 15.05 6.13 -36.76
N CYS A 230 16.12 6.72 -36.22
CA CYS A 230 17.50 6.30 -36.46
C CYS A 230 17.95 5.11 -35.59
N THR A 231 17.16 4.72 -34.59
CA THR A 231 17.46 3.59 -33.69
C THR A 231 16.53 2.41 -33.97
N ALA A 232 16.97 1.21 -33.59
CA ALA A 232 16.17 0.00 -33.67
C ALA A 232 16.46 -0.95 -32.52
N ASN A 233 15.48 -1.81 -32.22
CA ASN A 233 15.49 -2.77 -31.10
C ASN A 233 15.58 -2.07 -29.75
N ASP A 234 14.70 -1.10 -29.52
CA ASP A 234 14.74 -0.25 -28.34
C ASP A 234 14.35 -1.05 -27.10
N VAL A 235 15.12 -0.83 -26.03
CA VAL A 235 14.95 -1.52 -24.76
C VAL A 235 15.02 -0.54 -23.60
N VAL A 236 14.31 -0.86 -22.54
CA VAL A 236 14.34 -0.11 -21.29
C VAL A 236 15.73 -0.22 -20.68
N GLN A 237 16.34 0.93 -20.42
CA GLN A 237 17.69 1.08 -19.89
C GLN A 237 17.69 1.13 -18.37
N ALA A 238 18.87 1.06 -17.74
CA ALA A 238 19.03 1.06 -16.29
C ALA A 238 18.59 2.38 -15.61
N ASP A 239 18.49 3.47 -16.36
CA ASP A 239 17.95 4.76 -15.92
C ASP A 239 16.44 4.91 -16.22
N CYS A 240 15.79 3.82 -16.62
CA CYS A 240 14.40 3.79 -17.09
C CYS A 240 14.11 4.64 -18.33
N GLY A 241 15.14 5.06 -19.08
CA GLY A 241 14.98 5.57 -20.44
C GLY A 241 14.68 4.44 -21.43
N CYS A 242 14.12 4.79 -22.59
CA CYS A 242 14.07 3.90 -23.73
C CYS A 242 15.18 4.30 -24.70
N ALA A 243 15.99 3.34 -25.15
CA ALA A 243 16.99 3.60 -26.18
C ALA A 243 17.25 2.37 -27.04
N GLY A 244 17.39 2.59 -28.36
CA GLY A 244 17.76 1.57 -29.33
C GLY A 244 19.21 1.61 -29.81
N THR A 245 19.49 0.79 -30.80
CA THR A 245 20.80 0.73 -31.47
C THR A 245 20.76 1.60 -32.73
N PHE A 246 21.67 2.57 -32.83
CA PHE A 246 21.83 3.40 -34.03
C PHE A 246 22.07 2.54 -35.28
N GLN A 247 21.30 2.78 -36.34
CA GLN A 247 21.40 2.07 -37.62
C GLN A 247 22.05 2.95 -38.67
N ASP A 248 23.24 2.54 -39.12
CA ASP A 248 24.01 3.18 -40.19
C ASP A 248 24.73 2.07 -40.97
N SER A 249 24.13 1.69 -42.10
CA SER A 249 24.47 0.50 -42.88
C SER A 249 25.79 0.63 -43.64
N ASP A 250 26.22 1.83 -43.99
CA ASP A 250 27.45 2.08 -44.77
C ASP A 250 28.51 2.92 -44.05
N SER A 251 28.22 3.34 -42.82
CA SER A 251 29.14 3.95 -41.85
C SER A 251 29.68 5.32 -42.28
N ASP A 252 28.88 6.10 -43.01
CA ASP A 252 29.23 7.46 -43.41
C ASP A 252 28.77 8.53 -42.40
N GLY A 253 27.98 8.14 -41.40
CA GLY A 253 27.56 8.98 -40.29
C GLY A 253 26.13 9.51 -40.40
N VAL A 254 25.39 9.16 -41.45
CA VAL A 254 23.93 9.38 -41.54
C VAL A 254 23.21 8.07 -41.24
N CYS A 255 22.08 8.15 -40.53
CA CYS A 255 21.33 6.95 -40.18
C CYS A 255 20.52 6.44 -41.38
N ASP A 256 20.27 5.13 -41.44
CA ASP A 256 19.56 4.48 -42.56
C ASP A 256 18.18 5.11 -42.87
N ALA A 257 17.52 5.72 -41.88
CA ALA A 257 16.22 6.36 -42.03
C ALA A 257 16.29 7.73 -42.73
N ASP A 258 17.43 8.42 -42.61
CA ASP A 258 17.69 9.75 -43.16
C ASP A 258 18.64 9.70 -44.38
N ASP A 259 19.21 8.53 -44.67
CA ASP A 259 20.12 8.29 -45.79
C ASP A 259 19.41 8.40 -47.16
N LEU A 260 19.84 9.40 -47.93
CA LEU A 260 19.37 9.67 -49.29
C LEU A 260 20.13 8.86 -50.35
N CYS A 261 21.32 8.36 -50.04
CA CYS A 261 22.22 7.64 -50.93
C CYS A 261 22.72 6.29 -50.37
N PRO A 262 21.87 5.24 -50.36
CA PRO A 262 22.22 3.95 -49.77
C PRO A 262 23.50 3.34 -50.34
N GLY A 263 24.56 3.29 -49.53
CA GLY A 263 25.85 2.69 -49.87
C GLY A 263 26.92 3.66 -50.36
N GLY A 264 26.76 4.97 -50.12
CA GLY A 264 27.75 5.97 -50.50
C GLY A 264 27.41 7.40 -50.01
N PRO A 265 28.42 8.29 -50.04
CA PRO A 265 28.34 9.58 -49.35
C PRO A 265 27.23 10.51 -49.86
N GLU A 266 26.69 11.33 -48.97
CA GLU A 266 25.54 12.22 -49.21
C GLU A 266 25.71 13.23 -50.34
N PRO A 267 24.58 13.73 -50.88
CA PRO A 267 24.58 14.89 -51.76
C PRO A 267 25.38 16.08 -51.20
N GLY A 268 26.28 16.63 -52.00
CA GLY A 268 27.21 17.70 -51.60
C GLY A 268 28.60 17.20 -51.20
N THR A 269 28.80 15.89 -50.99
CA THR A 269 30.12 15.34 -50.68
C THR A 269 31.03 15.40 -51.91
N PRO A 270 32.30 15.85 -51.79
CA PRO A 270 33.21 15.88 -52.92
C PRO A 270 33.41 14.49 -53.54
N CYS A 271 33.29 14.40 -54.85
CA CYS A 271 33.49 13.17 -55.62
C CYS A 271 34.44 13.42 -56.80
N ASP A 272 34.85 12.37 -57.51
CA ASP A 272 35.67 12.43 -58.72
C ASP A 272 35.04 11.48 -59.75
N ASP A 273 34.51 12.02 -60.84
CA ASP A 273 33.87 11.25 -61.92
C ASP A 273 34.90 10.63 -62.89
N GLY A 274 36.20 10.85 -62.63
CA GLY A 274 37.31 10.36 -63.43
C GLY A 274 37.54 11.13 -64.73
N ASN A 275 36.89 12.27 -64.91
CA ASN A 275 37.05 13.13 -66.09
C ASN A 275 38.11 14.22 -65.84
N PRO A 276 39.31 14.15 -66.46
CA PRO A 276 40.36 15.13 -66.23
C PRO A 276 40.09 16.53 -66.84
N ALA A 277 38.90 16.75 -67.43
CA ALA A 277 38.48 18.04 -67.98
C ALA A 277 37.61 18.86 -67.03
N THR A 278 37.22 18.29 -65.89
CA THR A 278 36.31 18.86 -64.90
C THR A 278 37.02 18.94 -63.54
N THR A 279 36.59 19.86 -62.69
CA THR A 279 37.07 19.99 -61.30
C THR A 279 35.96 20.55 -60.43
N GLY A 280 35.73 19.97 -59.25
CA GLY A 280 34.78 20.49 -58.25
C GLY A 280 33.47 19.69 -58.18
N GLU A 281 33.55 18.40 -58.46
CA GLU A 281 32.41 17.49 -58.53
C GLU A 281 31.89 17.17 -57.13
N VAL A 282 30.56 17.10 -57.00
CA VAL A 282 29.87 16.70 -55.77
C VAL A 282 28.81 15.65 -56.09
N ILE A 283 28.53 14.79 -55.10
CA ILE A 283 27.43 13.84 -55.19
C ILE A 283 26.11 14.63 -55.30
N GLN A 284 25.26 14.22 -56.23
CA GLN A 284 23.97 14.83 -56.49
C GLN A 284 22.86 14.12 -55.71
N PRO A 285 21.64 14.68 -55.62
CA PRO A 285 20.48 14.02 -55.00
C PRO A 285 20.06 12.69 -55.65
N ASP A 286 20.58 12.38 -56.84
CA ASP A 286 20.42 11.07 -57.51
C ASP A 286 21.61 10.13 -57.29
N CYS A 287 22.49 10.47 -56.35
CA CYS A 287 23.70 9.75 -55.96
C CYS A 287 24.72 9.59 -57.10
N SER A 288 24.65 10.46 -58.12
CA SER A 288 25.62 10.53 -59.20
C SER A 288 26.64 11.65 -58.98
N CYS A 289 27.85 11.47 -59.51
CA CYS A 289 28.88 12.50 -59.53
C CYS A 289 28.79 13.24 -60.86
N ALA A 290 28.40 14.52 -60.86
CA ALA A 290 28.11 15.27 -62.09
C ALA A 290 28.42 16.78 -62.03
N ASP A 291 28.63 17.32 -63.23
CA ASP A 291 29.18 18.64 -63.57
C ASP A 291 28.10 19.74 -63.71
N ILE A 292 28.48 20.99 -63.51
CA ILE A 292 27.62 22.18 -63.63
C ILE A 292 28.33 23.30 -64.39
N THR A 293 27.67 23.90 -65.41
CA THR A 293 28.20 25.03 -66.21
C THR A 293 27.57 26.36 -65.80
N TYR A 294 28.38 27.41 -65.74
CA TYR A 294 28.05 28.65 -65.04
C TYR A 294 28.34 29.95 -65.84
N ASP A 295 27.42 30.93 -65.82
CA ASP A 295 27.55 32.23 -66.53
C ASP A 295 28.65 33.16 -65.98
N CYS A 296 29.05 32.99 -64.71
CA CYS A 296 30.18 33.64 -64.06
C CYS A 296 31.24 32.56 -63.75
N PRO A 297 32.19 32.30 -64.68
CA PRO A 297 33.05 31.12 -64.64
C PRO A 297 34.04 31.10 -63.47
N ASP A 298 34.45 32.27 -62.99
CA ASP A 298 35.37 32.40 -61.85
C ASP A 298 34.65 32.16 -60.51
N LEU A 299 33.31 32.23 -60.49
CA LEU A 299 32.46 32.00 -59.32
C LEU A 299 31.77 30.64 -59.37
N LEU A 300 31.84 29.93 -60.51
CA LEU A 300 31.05 28.73 -60.74
C LEU A 300 29.55 28.99 -60.37
N ALA A 301 28.97 30.09 -60.85
CA ALA A 301 27.53 30.42 -60.67
C ALA A 301 26.93 31.13 -61.91
N ASN A 302 25.64 31.00 -62.21
CA ASN A 302 24.92 31.71 -63.27
C ASN A 302 24.33 33.04 -62.82
N VAL A 303 23.99 33.95 -63.75
CA VAL A 303 23.36 35.22 -63.37
C VAL A 303 21.93 34.95 -62.88
N GLY A 304 21.63 35.39 -61.66
CA GLY A 304 20.40 35.04 -60.95
C GLY A 304 20.50 33.75 -60.14
N ASP A 305 21.63 33.02 -60.20
CA ASP A 305 21.90 31.98 -59.21
C ASP A 305 22.08 32.63 -57.85
N PRO A 306 21.68 31.94 -56.77
CA PRO A 306 21.95 32.40 -55.43
C PRO A 306 23.47 32.48 -55.23
N CYS A 307 23.91 33.58 -54.64
CA CYS A 307 25.27 33.73 -54.15
C CYS A 307 25.22 34.30 -52.74
N ASP A 308 26.37 34.50 -52.12
CA ASP A 308 26.48 35.15 -50.82
C ASP A 308 27.41 36.36 -51.02
N ASP A 309 26.89 37.56 -50.79
CA ASP A 309 27.68 38.79 -50.92
C ASP A 309 28.55 39.08 -49.68
N GLY A 310 28.46 38.20 -48.68
CA GLY A 310 29.15 38.28 -47.40
C GLY A 310 28.50 39.27 -46.43
N ASP A 311 27.36 39.85 -46.78
CA ASP A 311 26.54 40.70 -45.92
C ASP A 311 25.32 39.87 -45.44
N PRO A 312 25.35 39.31 -44.22
CA PRO A 312 24.23 38.53 -43.71
C PRO A 312 22.92 39.33 -43.71
N CYS A 313 23.00 40.67 -43.61
CA CYS A 313 21.82 41.53 -43.55
C CYS A 313 21.01 41.64 -44.84
N THR A 314 21.45 41.00 -45.92
CA THR A 314 20.71 40.95 -47.17
C THR A 314 20.18 39.57 -47.45
N ILE A 315 18.95 39.50 -47.97
CA ILE A 315 18.34 38.26 -48.43
C ILE A 315 18.08 38.30 -49.94
N ASN A 316 17.87 37.12 -50.51
CA ASN A 316 17.75 36.91 -51.96
C ASN A 316 18.97 37.43 -52.72
N ASP A 317 20.15 37.23 -52.15
CA ASP A 317 21.44 37.45 -52.78
C ASP A 317 21.50 36.70 -54.10
N ALA A 318 21.71 37.45 -55.17
CA ALA A 318 21.72 36.91 -56.50
C ALA A 318 22.95 37.40 -57.24
N VAL A 319 23.54 36.49 -58.03
CA VAL A 319 24.67 36.83 -58.89
C VAL A 319 24.17 37.84 -59.90
N GLN A 320 24.68 39.05 -59.78
CA GLN A 320 24.31 40.16 -60.61
C GLN A 320 24.94 40.02 -62.00
N ILE A 321 24.44 40.81 -62.95
CA ILE A 321 24.88 40.76 -64.35
C ILE A 321 26.37 41.11 -64.54
N ASP A 322 26.97 41.78 -63.56
CA ASP A 322 28.40 42.10 -63.51
C ASP A 322 29.23 41.08 -62.73
N CYS A 323 28.64 39.93 -62.40
CA CYS A 323 29.22 38.87 -61.57
C CYS A 323 29.63 39.33 -60.16
N SER A 324 29.04 40.41 -59.63
CA SER A 324 29.04 40.67 -58.20
C SER A 324 27.88 39.91 -57.54
N CYS A 325 28.02 39.59 -56.25
CA CYS A 325 26.87 39.17 -55.46
C CYS A 325 26.28 40.40 -54.75
N ALA A 326 24.95 40.51 -54.76
CA ALA A 326 24.26 41.54 -53.99
C ALA A 326 22.84 41.09 -53.63
N GLY A 327 22.42 41.31 -52.39
CA GLY A 327 21.06 41.05 -51.92
C GLY A 327 20.20 42.27 -51.63
N THR A 328 19.05 42.03 -51.00
CA THR A 328 18.11 43.07 -50.52
C THR A 328 18.11 43.12 -49.00
N PHE A 329 18.39 44.29 -48.41
CA PHE A 329 18.38 44.48 -46.96
C PHE A 329 17.00 44.21 -46.37
N GLN A 330 16.93 43.37 -45.32
CA GLN A 330 15.69 43.04 -44.63
C GLN A 330 15.82 43.29 -43.12
N ASP A 331 14.82 44.01 -42.60
CA ASP A 331 14.65 44.36 -41.19
C ASP A 331 13.12 44.46 -40.97
N SER A 332 12.55 43.36 -40.50
CA SER A 332 11.12 43.08 -40.46
C SER A 332 10.40 43.81 -39.34
N ASP A 333 11.07 44.08 -38.23
CA ASP A 333 10.49 44.75 -37.07
C ASP A 333 11.00 46.20 -36.86
N SER A 334 11.95 46.64 -37.68
CA SER A 334 12.47 48.00 -37.76
C SER A 334 13.18 48.47 -36.50
N ASP A 335 13.81 47.55 -35.75
CA ASP A 335 14.53 47.88 -34.52
C ASP A 335 15.99 48.34 -34.77
N GLY A 336 16.51 48.08 -35.97
CA GLY A 336 17.82 48.50 -36.43
C GLY A 336 18.85 47.38 -36.58
N THR A 337 18.49 46.14 -36.21
CA THR A 337 19.23 44.91 -36.53
C THR A 337 18.53 44.25 -37.73
N CYS A 338 19.31 43.67 -38.65
CA CYS A 338 18.76 43.05 -39.86
C CYS A 338 18.30 41.62 -39.57
N ASP A 339 17.29 41.11 -40.27
CA ASP A 339 16.64 39.81 -39.99
C ASP A 339 17.59 38.60 -39.87
N ALA A 340 18.77 38.64 -40.49
CA ALA A 340 19.74 37.55 -40.44
C ALA A 340 20.71 37.61 -39.25
N ASP A 341 20.95 38.80 -38.73
CA ASP A 341 21.67 39.02 -37.46
C ASP A 341 20.69 39.18 -36.30
N ASP A 342 19.40 39.32 -36.62
CA ASP A 342 18.29 39.38 -35.68
C ASP A 342 17.94 37.95 -35.26
N LEU A 343 18.36 37.64 -34.05
CA LEU A 343 18.10 36.36 -33.45
C LEU A 343 16.62 36.24 -33.05
N CYS A 344 15.91 37.35 -32.82
CA CYS A 344 14.56 37.38 -32.26
C CYS A 344 13.73 38.57 -32.75
N VAL A 345 12.59 38.30 -33.38
CA VAL A 345 11.60 39.33 -33.75
C VAL A 345 11.07 40.04 -32.48
N GLY A 346 11.68 41.17 -32.11
CA GLY A 346 11.51 41.84 -30.82
C GLY A 346 12.83 42.07 -30.05
N PRO A 347 12.79 42.24 -28.71
CA PRO A 347 14.00 42.56 -27.94
C PRO A 347 15.09 41.50 -28.04
N GLU A 348 16.31 41.90 -28.39
CA GLU A 348 17.46 41.00 -28.59
C GLU A 348 17.79 40.16 -27.34
N PRO A 349 18.36 38.95 -27.52
CA PRO A 349 18.82 38.10 -26.42
C PRO A 349 19.76 38.81 -25.44
N GLY A 350 19.50 38.60 -24.14
CA GLY A 350 20.14 39.34 -23.05
C GLY A 350 19.38 40.61 -22.62
N SER A 351 18.33 41.01 -23.36
CA SER A 351 17.40 42.05 -22.91
C SER A 351 16.58 41.55 -21.71
N PRO A 352 16.30 42.40 -20.70
CA PRO A 352 15.46 42.01 -19.58
C PRO A 352 14.01 41.81 -20.03
N CYS A 353 13.41 40.73 -19.56
CA CYS A 353 12.01 40.39 -19.81
C CYS A 353 11.32 39.93 -18.51
N ASN A 354 10.10 39.42 -18.59
CA ASN A 354 9.41 38.77 -17.47
C ASN A 354 8.65 37.56 -18.04
N ASP A 355 9.01 36.36 -17.60
CA ASP A 355 8.41 35.10 -18.07
C ASP A 355 7.11 34.75 -17.33
N GLY A 356 6.84 35.45 -16.22
CA GLY A 356 5.66 35.27 -15.38
C GLY A 356 5.80 34.14 -14.36
N ASP A 357 6.96 33.50 -14.29
CA ASP A 357 7.27 32.43 -13.35
C ASP A 357 7.87 33.03 -12.06
N PRO A 358 7.23 32.85 -10.89
CA PRO A 358 7.78 33.34 -9.63
C PRO A 358 9.04 32.61 -9.16
N CYS A 359 9.34 31.42 -9.71
CA CYS A 359 10.49 30.59 -9.35
C CYS A 359 11.81 31.02 -10.01
N THR A 360 11.75 31.93 -11.00
CA THR A 360 12.89 32.41 -11.74
C THR A 360 13.18 33.88 -11.41
N ILE A 361 14.46 34.25 -11.42
CA ILE A 361 14.89 35.65 -11.29
C ILE A 361 15.84 36.05 -12.41
N ASN A 362 15.94 37.36 -12.64
CA ASN A 362 16.78 37.96 -13.67
C ASN A 362 16.45 37.46 -15.09
N ASP A 363 15.17 37.45 -15.43
CA ASP A 363 14.68 36.95 -16.70
C ASP A 363 15.26 37.74 -17.88
N ILE A 364 15.81 37.01 -18.82
CA ILE A 364 16.37 37.54 -20.05
C ILE A 364 15.77 36.83 -21.24
N ILE A 365 15.72 37.53 -22.38
CA ILE A 365 15.44 36.88 -23.65
C ILE A 365 16.62 35.95 -23.97
N LEU A 366 16.31 34.66 -24.19
CA LEU A 366 17.28 33.64 -24.57
C LEU A 366 17.52 33.63 -26.09
N PRO A 367 18.58 32.93 -26.56
CA PRO A 367 18.88 32.79 -27.99
C PRO A 367 17.77 32.15 -28.85
N ASP A 368 16.81 31.48 -28.22
CA ASP A 368 15.63 30.89 -28.87
C ASP A 368 14.39 31.80 -28.78
N CYS A 369 14.57 33.04 -28.30
CA CYS A 369 13.55 34.07 -28.15
C CYS A 369 12.49 33.80 -27.10
N SER A 370 12.70 32.78 -26.27
CA SER A 370 11.93 32.62 -25.05
C SER A 370 12.40 33.61 -23.99
N CYS A 371 11.48 34.02 -23.11
CA CYS A 371 11.85 34.71 -21.88
C CYS A 371 12.02 33.64 -20.80
N ALA A 372 13.18 33.61 -20.16
CA ALA A 372 13.43 32.71 -19.04
C ALA A 372 14.40 33.35 -18.05
N GLY A 373 14.20 33.09 -16.77
CA GLY A 373 15.12 33.47 -15.71
C GLY A 373 15.96 32.32 -15.14
N THR A 374 16.73 32.63 -14.12
CA THR A 374 17.53 31.66 -13.37
C THR A 374 16.67 31.10 -12.24
N PHE A 375 16.42 29.79 -12.25
CA PHE A 375 15.75 29.08 -11.17
C PHE A 375 16.49 29.30 -9.84
N GLN A 376 15.74 29.60 -8.77
CA GLN A 376 16.30 29.76 -7.43
C GLN A 376 15.76 28.67 -6.53
N ASP A 377 16.69 27.89 -5.99
CA ASP A 377 16.45 26.83 -5.02
C ASP A 377 17.71 26.81 -4.12
N SER A 378 17.56 27.39 -2.94
CA SER A 378 18.65 27.72 -2.03
C SER A 378 19.20 26.49 -1.29
N ASP A 379 18.41 25.43 -1.12
CA ASP A 379 18.79 24.21 -0.40
C ASP A 379 18.81 22.95 -1.27
N SER A 380 18.44 23.08 -2.55
CA SER A 380 18.56 22.09 -3.62
C SER A 380 17.68 20.86 -3.43
N ASP A 381 16.48 21.04 -2.85
CA ASP A 381 15.51 19.95 -2.65
C ASP A 381 14.51 19.78 -3.81
N GLY A 382 14.52 20.70 -4.78
CA GLY A 382 13.69 20.65 -5.97
C GLY A 382 12.49 21.61 -5.95
N THR A 383 12.25 22.30 -4.84
CA THR A 383 11.24 23.37 -4.75
C THR A 383 11.91 24.74 -4.84
N CYS A 384 11.27 25.69 -5.51
CA CYS A 384 11.88 27.00 -5.70
C CYS A 384 11.70 27.89 -4.46
N ASP A 385 12.65 28.77 -4.17
CA ASP A 385 12.65 29.67 -3.00
C ASP A 385 11.34 30.49 -2.83
N ALA A 386 10.61 30.74 -3.93
CA ALA A 386 9.36 31.51 -3.92
C ALA A 386 8.13 30.68 -3.53
N GLU A 387 8.20 29.36 -3.68
CA GLU A 387 7.15 28.38 -3.35
C GLU A 387 7.54 27.45 -2.19
N ASP A 388 8.80 27.53 -1.74
CA ASP A 388 9.39 26.80 -0.62
C ASP A 388 8.74 27.21 0.71
N LEU A 389 8.10 26.22 1.33
CA LEU A 389 7.46 26.31 2.64
C LEU A 389 8.43 26.03 3.80
N CYS A 390 9.54 25.34 3.53
CA CYS A 390 10.51 24.83 4.49
C CYS A 390 11.96 25.21 4.17
N PRO A 391 12.36 26.47 4.42
CA PRO A 391 13.69 26.95 4.01
C PRO A 391 14.84 26.18 4.67
N GLY A 392 15.53 25.34 3.89
CA GLY A 392 16.66 24.52 4.32
C GLY A 392 16.37 23.03 4.51
N SER A 393 15.22 22.52 4.08
CA SER A 393 14.81 21.11 4.23
C SER A 393 13.63 20.74 3.31
N PRO A 394 13.47 19.44 2.94
CA PRO A 394 12.40 18.99 2.05
C PRO A 394 10.98 19.37 2.47
N GLU A 395 10.05 19.48 1.51
CA GLU A 395 8.68 19.93 1.73
C GLU A 395 7.82 19.02 2.63
N PRO A 396 6.79 19.61 3.28
CA PRO A 396 5.78 18.83 4.00
C PRO A 396 5.15 17.73 3.13
N GLY A 397 5.15 16.50 3.64
CA GLY A 397 4.68 15.31 2.94
C GLY A 397 5.78 14.51 2.24
N MET A 398 6.99 15.05 2.09
CA MET A 398 8.16 14.29 1.61
C MET A 398 8.64 13.29 2.66
N PRO A 399 9.10 12.09 2.27
CA PRO A 399 9.58 11.09 3.21
C PRO A 399 10.84 11.58 3.94
N CYS A 400 10.93 11.26 5.23
CA CYS A 400 12.09 11.60 6.05
C CYS A 400 12.38 10.46 7.06
N ASP A 401 13.47 10.57 7.82
CA ASP A 401 13.82 9.65 8.92
C ASP A 401 14.12 10.49 10.17
N ASP A 402 13.29 10.37 11.20
CA ASP A 402 13.41 11.11 12.47
C ASP A 402 14.43 10.45 13.42
N GLY A 403 15.05 9.34 12.98
CA GLY A 403 16.00 8.53 13.74
C GLY A 403 15.33 7.64 14.78
N ASN A 404 14.00 7.52 14.78
CA ASN A 404 13.25 6.66 15.67
C ASN A 404 12.98 5.29 15.02
N PRO A 405 13.65 4.21 15.46
CA PRO A 405 13.46 2.88 14.87
C PRO A 405 12.08 2.23 15.18
N ALA A 406 11.19 2.92 15.90
CA ALA A 406 9.86 2.41 16.27
C ALA A 406 8.75 2.83 15.31
N THR A 407 9.02 3.75 14.39
CA THR A 407 8.09 4.27 13.41
C THR A 407 8.61 3.96 12.01
N THR A 408 7.71 3.92 11.03
CA THR A 408 8.07 3.88 9.61
C THR A 408 7.11 4.74 8.80
N GLY A 409 7.60 5.36 7.74
CA GLY A 409 6.78 6.17 6.83
C GLY A 409 6.59 7.60 7.33
N GLU A 410 7.61 8.12 8.01
CA GLU A 410 7.69 9.51 8.46
C GLU A 410 7.70 10.45 7.27
N THR A 411 7.09 11.61 7.46
CA THR A 411 7.07 12.67 6.47
C THR A 411 7.46 13.98 7.11
N ILE A 412 8.03 14.90 6.32
CA ILE A 412 8.22 16.26 6.80
C ILE A 412 6.84 16.85 7.11
N GLN A 413 6.73 17.48 8.27
CA GLN A 413 5.51 18.09 8.76
C GLN A 413 5.41 19.54 8.31
N SER A 414 4.25 20.18 8.52
CA SER A 414 4.02 21.57 8.14
C SER A 414 4.89 22.59 8.87
N ASP A 415 5.54 22.19 9.97
CA ASP A 415 6.52 22.98 10.71
C ASP A 415 7.98 22.65 10.31
N CYS A 416 8.17 21.91 9.22
CA CYS A 416 9.47 21.52 8.67
C CYS A 416 10.28 20.60 9.59
N SER A 417 9.62 19.98 10.57
CA SER A 417 10.21 18.90 11.35
C SER A 417 9.97 17.55 10.67
N CYS A 418 10.91 16.62 10.84
CA CYS A 418 10.69 15.23 10.48
C CYS A 418 9.94 14.53 11.61
N GLY A 419 8.78 13.95 11.30
CA GLY A 419 7.96 13.27 12.29
C GLY A 419 6.77 12.54 11.66
N GLY A 420 5.85 12.07 12.49
CA GLY A 420 4.77 11.18 12.04
C GLY A 420 5.26 9.74 11.91
N GLY A 421 4.80 9.04 10.88
CA GLY A 421 5.01 7.60 10.74
C GLY A 421 3.94 6.77 11.45
N ILE A 422 3.58 5.65 10.84
CA ILE A 422 2.72 4.65 11.47
C ILE A 422 3.60 3.76 12.34
N ALA A 423 3.16 3.49 13.57
CA ALA A 423 3.81 2.50 14.41
C ALA A 423 3.81 1.16 13.66
N GLY A 424 4.99 0.71 13.24
CA GLY A 424 5.16 -0.56 12.57
C GLY A 424 4.58 -1.68 13.45
N ALA A 425 3.91 -2.66 12.84
CA ALA A 425 3.43 -3.83 13.56
C ALA A 425 4.63 -4.59 14.15
N VAL A 426 4.77 -4.54 15.48
CA VAL A 426 5.78 -5.28 16.21
C VAL A 426 5.28 -6.70 16.42
N ASN A 427 6.08 -7.69 16.00
CA ASN A 427 5.83 -9.10 16.29
C ASN A 427 6.75 -9.59 17.41
N VAL A 428 6.18 -10.19 18.45
CA VAL A 428 6.94 -10.77 19.56
C VAL A 428 6.43 -12.17 19.88
N CYS A 429 7.35 -13.13 20.01
CA CYS A 429 7.05 -14.48 20.48
C CYS A 429 7.86 -14.79 21.74
N VAL A 430 7.19 -15.23 22.81
CA VAL A 430 7.82 -15.58 24.09
C VAL A 430 7.41 -16.98 24.56
N GLN A 431 8.42 -17.77 24.91
CA GLN A 431 8.26 -19.08 25.51
C GLN A 431 8.01 -18.96 27.01
N ILE A 432 7.30 -19.93 27.61
CA ILE A 432 7.32 -20.12 29.06
C ILE A 432 8.77 -20.22 29.56
N ALA A 433 9.09 -19.43 30.57
CA ALA A 433 10.48 -19.20 30.98
C ALA A 433 10.94 -20.09 32.15
N THR A 434 10.01 -20.58 32.97
CA THR A 434 10.30 -21.38 34.17
C THR A 434 9.17 -22.37 34.46
N GLY A 435 9.45 -23.46 35.18
CA GLY A 435 8.42 -24.44 35.54
C GLY A 435 7.35 -23.94 36.54
N SER A 436 7.53 -22.75 37.12
CA SER A 436 6.48 -22.10 37.92
C SER A 436 5.59 -21.18 37.09
N ASP A 437 5.78 -21.16 35.78
CA ASP A 437 5.02 -20.37 34.81
C ASP A 437 4.06 -21.23 33.98
N ASP A 438 4.08 -22.54 34.14
CA ASP A 438 2.99 -23.45 33.77
C ASP A 438 2.52 -24.23 34.99
N ALA A 439 1.21 -24.48 35.06
CA ALA A 439 0.60 -25.09 36.23
C ALA A 439 -0.64 -25.89 35.87
N GLU A 440 -0.84 -26.98 36.59
CA GLU A 440 -2.03 -27.82 36.51
C GLU A 440 -2.72 -27.85 37.87
N GLU A 441 -4.01 -27.52 37.92
CA GLU A 441 -4.77 -27.51 39.16
C GLU A 441 -5.92 -28.51 39.13
N THR A 442 -5.81 -29.55 39.96
CA THR A 442 -6.86 -30.57 40.15
C THR A 442 -8.18 -29.96 40.69
N PRO A 443 -9.34 -30.65 40.59
CA PRO A 443 -10.61 -30.12 41.12
C PRO A 443 -10.60 -29.90 42.65
N GLY A 444 -9.69 -30.56 43.37
CA GLY A 444 -9.48 -30.34 44.80
C GLY A 444 -8.73 -29.03 45.13
N GLY A 445 -8.21 -28.36 44.11
CA GLY A 445 -7.40 -27.15 44.17
C GLY A 445 -5.90 -27.40 44.26
N ASN A 446 -5.43 -28.65 44.25
CA ASN A 446 -3.99 -28.94 44.35
C ASN A 446 -3.31 -28.55 43.04
N VAL A 447 -2.26 -27.74 43.13
CA VAL A 447 -1.49 -27.21 42.00
C VAL A 447 -0.19 -28.00 41.82
N SER A 448 0.08 -28.45 40.60
CA SER A 448 1.33 -29.03 40.14
C SER A 448 2.12 -27.99 39.34
N LEU A 449 3.41 -27.85 39.62
CA LEU A 449 4.35 -26.91 38.97
C LEU A 449 5.61 -27.62 38.44
N THR A 450 5.55 -28.95 38.36
CA THR A 450 6.71 -29.77 37.99
C THR A 450 6.31 -30.95 37.11
N SER A 451 5.10 -30.92 36.55
CA SER A 451 4.62 -31.95 35.63
C SER A 451 5.45 -31.92 34.35
N SER A 452 5.75 -33.06 33.76
CA SER A 452 6.48 -33.13 32.47
C SER A 452 5.63 -32.68 31.30
N ASP A 453 4.33 -32.73 31.48
CA ASP A 453 3.27 -32.63 30.52
C ASP A 453 2.18 -31.71 31.07
N LEU A 454 1.39 -31.15 30.16
CA LEU A 454 0.20 -30.37 30.45
C LEU A 454 -0.97 -31.10 29.81
N GLU A 455 -1.75 -31.84 30.60
CA GLU A 455 -2.99 -32.42 30.09
C GLU A 455 -4.04 -31.32 30.09
N LEU A 456 -4.29 -30.75 28.92
CA LEU A 456 -5.24 -29.67 28.75
C LEU A 456 -6.62 -30.14 29.20
N VAL A 457 -6.91 -29.76 30.45
CA VAL A 457 -8.14 -29.95 31.22
C VAL A 457 -8.43 -31.36 31.77
N LEU A 458 -7.90 -32.48 31.28
CA LEU A 458 -8.29 -33.80 31.85
C LEU A 458 -7.11 -34.72 32.18
N ASP A 459 -6.87 -34.96 33.48
CA ASP A 459 -6.00 -36.03 33.99
C ASP A 459 -6.39 -36.50 35.41
N PRO A 460 -6.73 -37.78 35.63
CA PRO A 460 -7.97 -38.45 35.19
C PRO A 460 -9.29 -37.73 35.60
N SER A 461 -9.22 -36.51 36.12
CA SER A 461 -10.34 -35.61 36.44
C SER A 461 -10.11 -34.23 35.84
N GLU A 462 -11.18 -33.44 35.70
CA GLU A 462 -11.09 -32.10 35.11
C GLU A 462 -10.19 -31.17 35.94
N GLN A 463 -9.20 -30.55 35.31
CA GLN A 463 -8.23 -29.65 35.91
C GLN A 463 -8.21 -28.30 35.20
N VAL A 464 -7.64 -27.30 35.88
CA VAL A 464 -7.47 -25.95 35.34
C VAL A 464 -6.01 -25.75 35.00
N ILE A 465 -5.72 -25.29 33.78
CA ILE A 465 -4.36 -25.03 33.33
C ILE A 465 -4.06 -23.55 33.46
N GLY A 466 -2.90 -23.22 34.01
CA GLY A 466 -2.38 -21.87 34.11
C GLY A 466 -1.11 -21.73 33.29
N LEU A 467 -1.06 -20.75 32.39
CA LEU A 467 0.12 -20.42 31.60
C LEU A 467 0.52 -18.98 31.88
N ARG A 468 1.80 -18.72 32.14
CA ARG A 468 2.34 -17.39 32.46
C ARG A 468 3.49 -17.04 31.53
N PHE A 469 3.38 -15.89 30.90
CA PHE A 469 4.38 -15.36 29.99
C PHE A 469 5.02 -14.10 30.58
N VAL A 470 6.32 -13.94 30.38
CA VAL A 470 7.14 -12.80 30.85
C VAL A 470 8.05 -12.33 29.73
N ASN A 471 8.67 -11.15 29.90
CA ASN A 471 9.66 -10.58 28.98
C ASN A 471 9.14 -10.36 27.53
N HIS A 472 7.82 -10.17 27.38
CA HIS A 472 7.20 -9.87 26.08
C HIS A 472 7.39 -8.41 25.63
N ASN A 473 7.76 -7.51 26.53
CA ASN A 473 7.91 -6.06 26.28
C ASN A 473 6.73 -5.34 25.59
N ILE A 474 5.51 -5.89 25.63
CA ILE A 474 4.30 -5.29 25.04
C ILE A 474 3.91 -4.04 25.86
N PRO A 475 3.90 -2.82 25.29
CA PRO A 475 3.57 -1.62 26.04
C PRO A 475 2.12 -1.58 26.53
N GLN A 476 1.88 -0.79 27.59
CA GLN A 476 0.53 -0.51 28.05
C GLN A 476 -0.26 0.22 26.97
N GLY A 477 -1.50 -0.20 26.74
CA GLY A 477 -2.38 0.40 25.72
C GLY A 477 -1.96 0.12 24.28
N ALA A 478 -1.02 -0.80 24.05
CA ALA A 478 -0.74 -1.28 22.69
C ALA A 478 -2.02 -1.84 22.04
N VAL A 479 -2.17 -1.60 20.74
CA VAL A 479 -3.28 -2.16 19.95
C VAL A 479 -2.84 -3.53 19.47
N ILE A 480 -3.51 -4.58 19.96
CA ILE A 480 -3.19 -5.96 19.63
C ILE A 480 -3.87 -6.31 18.30
N ALA A 481 -3.06 -6.58 17.28
CA ALA A 481 -3.54 -6.99 15.96
C ALA A 481 -3.86 -8.50 15.92
N SER A 482 -3.01 -9.32 16.56
CA SER A 482 -3.25 -10.76 16.74
C SER A 482 -2.48 -11.30 17.94
N ALA A 483 -2.98 -12.36 18.56
CA ALA A 483 -2.27 -13.10 19.60
C ALA A 483 -2.61 -14.59 19.57
N THR A 484 -1.62 -15.48 19.56
CA THR A 484 -1.83 -16.94 19.58
C THR A 484 -0.90 -17.62 20.58
N ILE A 485 -1.32 -18.78 21.09
CA ILE A 485 -0.43 -19.68 21.85
C ILE A 485 -0.19 -20.94 21.01
N GLN A 486 1.07 -21.21 20.71
CA GLN A 486 1.51 -22.45 20.06
C GLN A 486 1.90 -23.48 21.12
N PHE A 487 1.32 -24.68 21.04
CA PHE A 487 1.69 -25.83 21.86
C PHE A 487 2.56 -26.82 21.06
N GLY A 488 3.44 -27.55 21.76
CA GLY A 488 4.10 -28.75 21.25
C GLY A 488 3.44 -30.01 21.82
N VAL A 489 3.22 -31.03 20.99
CA VAL A 489 2.63 -32.30 21.43
C VAL A 489 3.64 -33.11 22.25
N ASP A 490 3.29 -33.50 23.49
CA ASP A 490 4.10 -34.45 24.28
C ASP A 490 3.69 -35.90 23.97
N GLU A 491 2.40 -36.20 24.07
CA GLU A 491 1.86 -37.53 23.75
C GLU A 491 0.53 -37.47 22.99
N THR A 492 0.20 -38.58 22.31
CA THR A 492 -1.01 -38.68 21.47
C THR A 492 -2.25 -39.04 22.29
N GLY A 493 -2.34 -38.54 23.53
CA GLY A 493 -3.50 -38.68 24.41
C GLY A 493 -4.62 -37.75 23.95
N ASN A 494 -5.71 -38.33 23.42
CA ASN A 494 -6.84 -37.56 22.89
C ASN A 494 -8.15 -38.08 23.48
N ILE A 495 -8.88 -37.21 24.18
CA ILE A 495 -10.22 -37.49 24.70
C ILE A 495 -11.18 -36.46 24.12
N ASN A 496 -12.20 -36.94 23.41
CA ASN A 496 -13.16 -36.10 22.70
C ASN A 496 -14.59 -36.22 23.28
N PRO A 497 -15.43 -35.17 23.14
CA PRO A 497 -15.09 -33.86 22.58
C PRO A 497 -14.07 -33.13 23.48
N CYS A 498 -13.18 -32.35 22.85
CA CYS A 498 -12.22 -31.51 23.55
C CYS A 498 -12.62 -30.07 23.32
N ASP A 499 -13.32 -29.50 24.30
CA ASP A 499 -13.87 -28.16 24.22
C ASP A 499 -13.28 -27.34 25.35
N LEU A 500 -12.36 -26.45 24.98
CA LEU A 500 -11.59 -25.61 25.88
C LEU A 500 -12.12 -24.18 25.84
N THR A 501 -11.98 -23.46 26.94
CA THR A 501 -12.23 -22.02 27.05
C THR A 501 -11.01 -21.38 27.67
N ILE A 502 -10.47 -20.39 26.95
CA ILE A 502 -9.27 -19.65 27.34
C ILE A 502 -9.70 -18.30 27.89
N TYR A 503 -9.21 -17.97 29.07
CA TYR A 503 -9.34 -16.67 29.70
C TYR A 503 -7.97 -16.06 29.92
N GLY A 504 -7.90 -14.73 30.00
CA GLY A 504 -6.77 -14.03 30.57
C GLY A 504 -6.97 -13.82 32.07
N GLN A 505 -5.90 -13.57 32.81
CA GLN A 505 -6.02 -13.06 34.17
C GLN A 505 -6.19 -11.53 34.15
N ALA A 506 -7.29 -11.04 34.71
CA ALA A 506 -7.55 -9.61 34.92
C ALA A 506 -6.68 -9.05 36.07
N SER A 507 -5.37 -8.92 35.83
CA SER A 507 -4.38 -8.41 36.77
C SER A 507 -3.32 -7.57 36.07
N ASP A 508 -2.87 -6.51 36.74
CA ASP A 508 -1.88 -5.57 36.20
C ASP A 508 -0.48 -6.20 36.07
N ASN A 509 -0.12 -7.10 37.00
CA ASN A 509 1.11 -7.88 36.95
C ASN A 509 0.97 -9.17 37.79
N PRO A 510 0.57 -10.29 37.20
CA PRO A 510 0.37 -11.54 37.90
C PRO A 510 1.69 -12.20 38.33
N GLY A 511 1.73 -12.66 39.58
CA GLY A 511 2.83 -13.45 40.12
C GLY A 511 2.91 -14.86 39.53
N THR A 512 4.06 -15.51 39.72
CA THR A 512 4.27 -16.93 39.39
C THR A 512 3.24 -17.82 40.08
N PHE A 513 3.00 -19.01 39.55
CA PHE A 513 2.16 -19.98 40.23
C PHE A 513 2.85 -20.52 41.50
N VAL A 514 2.04 -20.91 42.48
CA VAL A 514 2.51 -21.48 43.76
C VAL A 514 1.63 -22.67 44.15
N ASN A 515 2.17 -23.61 44.95
CA ASN A 515 1.47 -24.81 45.44
C ASN A 515 0.38 -24.52 46.52
N THR A 516 -0.24 -23.34 46.48
CA THR A 516 -1.37 -23.00 47.34
C THR A 516 -2.67 -23.49 46.69
N ASN A 517 -3.56 -24.07 47.49
CA ASN A 517 -4.81 -24.63 46.97
C ASN A 517 -5.64 -23.54 46.25
N GLY A 518 -6.04 -23.77 45.00
CA GLY A 518 -6.82 -22.82 44.21
C GLY A 518 -6.01 -21.74 43.49
N ASN A 519 -4.67 -21.84 43.41
CA ASN A 519 -3.84 -20.72 42.91
C ASN A 519 -4.08 -20.36 41.44
N VAL A 520 -4.59 -21.28 40.62
CA VAL A 520 -4.96 -21.05 39.23
C VAL A 520 -6.44 -20.67 39.15
N SER A 521 -7.33 -21.53 39.67
CA SER A 521 -8.78 -21.41 39.51
C SER A 521 -9.40 -20.17 40.16
N THR A 522 -8.76 -19.62 41.21
CA THR A 522 -9.26 -18.42 41.91
C THR A 522 -8.75 -17.10 41.31
N ARG A 523 -7.91 -17.15 40.27
CA ARG A 523 -7.41 -15.94 39.61
C ARG A 523 -8.58 -15.21 38.92
N PRO A 524 -8.67 -13.88 39.07
CA PRO A 524 -9.73 -13.11 38.41
C PRO A 524 -9.54 -13.17 36.89
N LYS A 525 -10.60 -13.51 36.16
CA LYS A 525 -10.57 -13.68 34.71
C LYS A 525 -10.94 -12.38 33.99
N THR A 526 -10.46 -12.23 32.77
CA THR A 526 -10.94 -11.24 31.79
C THR A 526 -12.44 -11.43 31.50
N LEU A 527 -13.09 -10.40 30.97
CA LEU A 527 -14.46 -10.51 30.47
C LEU A 527 -14.47 -11.25 29.12
N ALA A 528 -13.51 -10.93 28.25
CA ALA A 528 -13.23 -11.66 27.04
C ALA A 528 -12.73 -13.08 27.35
N SER A 529 -13.20 -14.02 26.54
CA SER A 529 -12.78 -15.42 26.55
C SER A 529 -12.90 -16.00 25.15
N VAL A 530 -12.06 -16.98 24.83
CA VAL A 530 -12.04 -17.62 23.50
C VAL A 530 -12.32 -19.10 23.67
N ALA A 531 -13.31 -19.61 22.94
CA ALA A 531 -13.57 -21.04 22.84
C ALA A 531 -12.57 -21.67 21.86
N TRP A 532 -12.09 -22.87 22.18
CA TRP A 532 -11.14 -23.61 21.35
C TRP A 532 -11.49 -25.10 21.37
N SER A 533 -11.74 -25.67 20.19
CA SER A 533 -11.95 -27.11 20.02
C SER A 533 -10.81 -27.67 19.16
N PRO A 534 -9.64 -27.98 19.76
CA PRO A 534 -8.50 -28.45 18.99
C PRO A 534 -8.78 -29.80 18.33
N PRO A 535 -8.31 -30.06 17.09
CA PRO A 535 -8.36 -31.38 16.50
C PRO A 535 -7.44 -32.36 17.27
N ASP A 536 -7.52 -33.66 16.95
CA ASP A 536 -6.67 -34.67 17.59
C ASP A 536 -5.18 -34.42 17.32
N TRP A 537 -4.36 -34.53 18.35
CA TRP A 537 -2.91 -34.41 18.25
C TRP A 537 -2.29 -35.78 18.01
N LEU A 538 -1.87 -36.01 16.77
CA LEU A 538 -1.50 -37.34 16.27
C LEU A 538 0.01 -37.59 16.20
N THR A 539 0.84 -36.56 16.34
CA THR A 539 2.29 -36.65 16.17
C THR A 539 3.03 -36.00 17.32
N ILE A 540 3.81 -36.78 18.06
CA ILE A 540 4.69 -36.29 19.15
C ILE A 540 5.71 -35.30 18.60
N GLY A 541 5.90 -34.19 19.30
CA GLY A 541 6.80 -33.09 18.96
C GLY A 541 6.27 -32.16 17.86
N GLN A 542 5.05 -32.38 17.35
CA GLN A 542 4.44 -31.47 16.39
C GLN A 542 4.06 -30.15 17.07
N ALA A 543 4.38 -29.04 16.42
CA ALA A 543 3.91 -27.70 16.76
C ALA A 543 3.52 -27.03 15.43
N GLY A 544 2.24 -27.15 15.07
CA GLY A 544 1.68 -26.56 13.86
C GLY A 544 0.28 -26.01 14.12
N PRO A 545 -0.47 -25.68 13.05
CA PRO A 545 -1.77 -25.02 13.15
C PRO A 545 -2.80 -25.75 14.02
N ASP A 546 -2.75 -27.08 14.06
CA ASP A 546 -3.64 -27.93 14.88
C ASP A 546 -3.36 -27.82 16.39
N GLN A 547 -2.18 -27.33 16.77
CA GLN A 547 -1.73 -27.11 18.14
C GLN A 547 -1.68 -25.61 18.49
N GLU A 548 -2.16 -24.74 17.61
CA GLU A 548 -2.24 -23.30 17.84
C GLU A 548 -3.64 -22.91 18.32
N THR A 549 -3.73 -21.98 19.27
CA THR A 549 -5.02 -21.43 19.68
C THR A 549 -5.64 -20.56 18.60
N PRO A 550 -6.96 -20.33 18.61
CA PRO A 550 -7.56 -19.21 17.90
C PRO A 550 -6.99 -17.87 18.40
N ASP A 551 -7.35 -16.78 17.72
CA ASP A 551 -6.88 -15.44 18.09
C ASP A 551 -7.36 -15.03 19.49
N LEU A 552 -6.40 -14.65 20.34
CA LEU A 552 -6.55 -14.24 21.72
C LEU A 552 -6.46 -12.71 21.87
N SER A 553 -6.43 -11.96 20.76
CA SER A 553 -6.27 -10.49 20.74
C SER A 553 -7.24 -9.79 21.70
N ALA A 554 -8.52 -10.17 21.73
CA ALA A 554 -9.52 -9.58 22.62
C ALA A 554 -9.20 -9.78 24.12
N ILE A 555 -8.71 -10.95 24.50
CA ILE A 555 -8.27 -11.25 25.87
C ILE A 555 -7.06 -10.39 26.23
N LEU A 556 -6.08 -10.37 25.32
CA LEU A 556 -4.83 -9.67 25.53
C LEU A 556 -5.04 -8.15 25.59
N GLN A 557 -5.94 -7.62 24.76
CA GLN A 557 -6.31 -6.20 24.72
C GLN A 557 -6.87 -5.74 26.08
N GLU A 558 -7.71 -6.54 26.73
CA GLU A 558 -8.19 -6.22 28.08
C GLU A 558 -7.07 -6.11 29.10
N ILE A 559 -6.02 -6.94 29.00
CA ILE A 559 -4.89 -6.97 29.94
C ILE A 559 -3.98 -5.76 29.71
N VAL A 560 -3.60 -5.48 28.47
CA VAL A 560 -2.68 -4.36 28.15
C VAL A 560 -3.32 -3.00 28.37
N ASN A 561 -4.66 -2.91 28.32
CA ASN A 561 -5.43 -1.69 28.62
C ASN A 561 -5.53 -1.38 30.12
N ARG A 562 -5.04 -2.26 31.01
CA ARG A 562 -5.18 -2.05 32.45
C ARG A 562 -4.27 -0.90 32.92
N PRO A 563 -4.75 0.02 33.76
CA PRO A 563 -3.98 1.20 34.20
C PRO A 563 -2.64 0.91 34.88
N GLY A 564 -2.49 -0.25 35.53
CA GLY A 564 -1.25 -0.65 36.20
C GLY A 564 -0.36 -1.61 35.40
N TYR A 565 -0.77 -2.00 34.18
CA TYR A 565 0.04 -2.86 33.32
C TYR A 565 1.22 -2.08 32.75
N THR A 566 2.36 -2.77 32.56
CA THR A 566 3.58 -2.21 31.96
C THR A 566 4.18 -3.23 31.00
N GLY A 567 5.09 -2.84 30.10
CA GLY A 567 5.77 -3.82 29.24
C GLY A 567 6.61 -4.88 29.95
N SER A 568 6.89 -4.66 31.25
CA SER A 568 7.55 -5.63 32.12
C SER A 568 6.58 -6.52 32.92
N SER A 569 5.28 -6.25 32.86
CA SER A 569 4.26 -7.07 33.51
C SER A 569 4.23 -8.47 32.90
N ALA A 570 3.78 -9.45 33.68
CA ALA A 570 3.50 -10.77 33.17
C ALA A 570 2.08 -10.86 32.59
N ILE A 571 1.83 -11.90 31.80
CA ILE A 571 0.50 -12.22 31.28
C ILE A 571 0.19 -13.65 31.65
N VAL A 572 -1.03 -13.88 32.13
CA VAL A 572 -1.48 -15.21 32.50
C VAL A 572 -2.72 -15.58 31.72
N PHE A 573 -2.71 -16.77 31.15
CA PHE A 573 -3.87 -17.42 30.58
C PHE A 573 -4.33 -18.56 31.49
N VAL A 574 -5.64 -18.75 31.55
CA VAL A 574 -6.31 -19.81 32.31
C VAL A 574 -7.16 -20.61 31.33
N ILE A 575 -6.93 -21.91 31.25
CA ILE A 575 -7.64 -22.83 30.35
C ILE A 575 -8.50 -23.77 31.19
N GLU A 576 -9.77 -23.83 30.85
CA GLU A 576 -10.80 -24.71 31.45
C GLU A 576 -11.61 -25.36 30.33
N GLY A 577 -12.44 -26.36 30.63
CA GLY A 577 -13.27 -27.00 29.60
C GLY A 577 -13.49 -28.49 29.84
N SER A 578 -13.41 -29.28 28.77
CA SER A 578 -13.51 -30.73 28.81
C SER A 578 -12.65 -31.40 27.73
N GLY A 579 -12.51 -32.73 27.82
CA GLY A 579 -11.65 -33.51 26.93
C GLY A 579 -10.16 -33.37 27.26
N GLN A 580 -9.30 -33.83 26.36
CA GLN A 580 -7.86 -33.88 26.62
C GLN A 580 -7.06 -33.66 25.33
N ARG A 581 -6.05 -32.81 25.43
CA ARG A 581 -4.84 -32.78 24.59
C ARG A 581 -3.63 -32.72 25.51
N VAL A 582 -2.54 -33.39 25.18
CA VAL A 582 -1.35 -33.44 26.06
C VAL A 582 -0.21 -32.67 25.43
N ALA A 583 0.11 -31.53 26.05
CA ALA A 583 1.16 -30.62 25.59
C ALA A 583 2.44 -30.80 26.39
N GLU A 584 3.57 -30.46 25.78
CA GLU A 584 4.84 -30.31 26.47
C GLU A 584 4.76 -29.19 27.50
N SER A 585 5.23 -29.46 28.72
CA SER A 585 5.46 -28.42 29.72
C SER A 585 6.90 -27.89 29.63
N PHE A 586 7.20 -26.82 30.35
CA PHE A 586 8.57 -26.36 30.55
C PHE A 586 9.45 -27.45 31.20
N ASN A 587 8.89 -28.25 32.10
CA ASN A 587 9.61 -29.30 32.81
C ASN A 587 9.79 -30.60 32.00
N GLY A 588 8.99 -30.81 30.95
CA GLY A 588 9.22 -31.84 29.92
C GLY A 588 10.28 -31.36 28.93
N THR A 589 9.84 -30.69 27.88
CA THR A 589 10.70 -30.12 26.84
C THR A 589 10.53 -28.60 26.75
N ALA A 590 11.41 -27.84 27.41
CA ALA A 590 11.37 -26.38 27.44
C ALA A 590 11.29 -25.68 26.05
N SER A 591 11.88 -26.26 25.00
CA SER A 591 11.82 -25.72 23.63
C SER A 591 10.49 -25.98 22.91
N LEU A 592 9.64 -26.83 23.47
CA LEU A 592 8.29 -27.16 22.96
C LEU A 592 7.18 -26.76 23.94
N ALA A 593 7.53 -26.17 25.08
CA ALA A 593 6.57 -25.56 26.01
C ALA A 593 5.65 -24.55 25.27
N PRO A 594 4.56 -24.09 25.89
CA PRO A 594 3.71 -23.09 25.27
C PRO A 594 4.48 -21.81 24.89
N GLN A 595 4.23 -21.32 23.68
CA GLN A 595 4.79 -20.06 23.16
C GLN A 595 3.66 -19.08 22.85
N LEU A 596 3.70 -17.88 23.43
CA LEU A 596 2.78 -16.80 23.10
C LEU A 596 3.40 -15.95 21.99
N CYS A 597 2.75 -15.85 20.84
CA CYS A 597 3.09 -14.93 19.76
C CYS A 597 2.06 -13.80 19.68
N VAL A 598 2.52 -12.57 19.53
CA VAL A 598 1.67 -11.36 19.53
C VAL A 598 2.17 -10.39 18.48
N GLN A 599 1.25 -9.94 17.64
CA GLN A 599 1.44 -8.78 16.78
C GLN A 599 0.70 -7.58 17.38
N TYR A 600 1.39 -6.47 17.57
CA TYR A 600 0.80 -5.25 18.11
C TYR A 600 1.40 -3.99 17.49
N THR A 601 0.64 -2.90 17.51
CA THR A 601 1.16 -1.56 17.24
C THR A 601 1.17 -0.76 18.52
N THR A 602 2.16 0.13 18.66
CA THR A 602 2.20 1.07 19.77
C THR A 602 1.45 2.33 19.38
N ILE A 603 0.54 2.81 20.22
CA ILE A 603 0.05 4.17 20.05
C ILE A 603 1.11 5.10 20.62
N THR A 604 1.85 5.78 19.76
CA THR A 604 2.69 6.92 20.13
C THR A 604 1.86 8.17 19.98
N TYR A 605 1.71 8.90 21.09
CA TYR A 605 1.11 10.21 21.09
C TYR A 605 2.21 11.26 21.07
N ASP A 606 2.12 12.28 20.21
CA ASP A 606 3.05 13.42 20.22
C ASP A 606 3.11 14.08 21.61
N CYS A 607 1.97 14.03 22.32
CA CYS A 607 1.82 14.51 23.68
C CYS A 607 1.41 13.40 24.64
N PRO A 608 2.36 12.57 25.12
CA PRO A 608 2.08 11.39 25.95
C PRO A 608 1.35 11.70 27.26
N GLY A 609 1.54 12.91 27.81
CA GLY A 609 0.86 13.36 29.02
C GLY A 609 -0.63 13.66 28.82
N LEU A 610 -1.03 13.94 27.58
CA LEU A 610 -2.42 14.19 27.19
C LEU A 610 -3.07 12.99 26.51
N GLN A 611 -2.26 12.02 26.05
CA GLN A 611 -2.70 10.91 25.20
C GLN A 611 -3.40 11.39 23.92
N LEU A 612 -2.85 12.46 23.31
CA LEU A 612 -3.34 13.12 22.11
C LEU A 612 -2.14 13.48 21.20
N ASN A 613 -2.39 13.59 19.90
CA ASN A 613 -1.43 14.06 18.90
C ASN A 613 -1.54 15.58 18.69
N ILE A 614 -0.51 16.18 18.10
CA ILE A 614 -0.54 17.61 17.74
C ILE A 614 -1.68 17.84 16.74
N GLY A 615 -2.49 18.87 16.97
CA GLY A 615 -3.68 19.17 16.17
C GLY A 615 -4.95 18.42 16.58
N ASP A 616 -4.87 17.44 17.49
CA ASP A 616 -6.07 16.80 18.02
C ASP A 616 -6.93 17.80 18.80
N PRO A 617 -8.26 17.66 18.75
CA PRO A 617 -9.16 18.47 19.55
C PRO A 617 -8.94 18.17 21.03
N CYS A 618 -8.83 19.23 21.83
CA CYS A 618 -8.71 19.16 23.28
C CYS A 618 -9.66 20.18 23.94
N ASP A 619 -9.56 20.37 25.25
CA ASP A 619 -10.29 21.40 26.00
C ASP A 619 -9.29 22.05 26.96
N ASP A 620 -8.99 23.34 26.76
CA ASP A 620 -8.02 24.08 27.58
C ASP A 620 -8.64 24.60 28.89
N GLY A 621 -9.95 24.39 29.07
CA GLY A 621 -10.73 24.81 30.21
C GLY A 621 -11.03 26.31 30.25
N ASP A 622 -10.66 27.07 29.21
CA ASP A 622 -11.00 28.47 29.05
C ASP A 622 -12.27 28.60 28.18
N PRO A 623 -13.41 29.05 28.73
CA PRO A 623 -14.63 29.19 27.93
C PRO A 623 -14.53 30.30 26.87
N CYS A 624 -13.53 31.19 26.92
CA CYS A 624 -13.32 32.27 25.95
C CYS A 624 -12.63 31.82 24.65
N THR A 625 -12.15 30.58 24.60
CA THR A 625 -11.50 29.98 23.45
C THR A 625 -12.40 28.93 22.80
N ILE A 626 -12.29 28.81 21.47
CA ILE A 626 -12.95 27.76 20.69
C ILE A 626 -11.95 27.06 19.77
N ASN A 627 -12.33 25.88 19.29
CA ASN A 627 -11.50 25.03 18.44
C ASN A 627 -10.15 24.72 19.08
N ASP A 628 -10.17 24.35 20.35
CA ASP A 628 -8.97 24.05 21.11
C ASP A 628 -8.25 22.84 20.50
N THR A 629 -6.96 23.02 20.25
CA THR A 629 -6.12 22.00 19.64
C THR A 629 -4.83 21.84 20.43
N VAL A 630 -4.31 20.62 20.42
CA VAL A 630 -3.02 20.32 21.04
C VAL A 630 -1.90 20.95 20.21
N GLN A 631 -1.10 21.78 20.85
CA GLN A 631 0.00 22.50 20.23
C GLN A 631 1.31 21.68 20.28
N ALA A 632 2.31 22.12 19.51
CA ALA A 632 3.63 21.47 19.44
C ALA A 632 4.37 21.41 20.79
N ASP A 633 4.04 22.28 21.75
CA ASP A 633 4.58 22.25 23.11
C ASP A 633 3.76 21.39 24.09
N CYS A 634 2.78 20.64 23.57
CA CYS A 634 1.85 19.80 24.31
C CYS A 634 0.94 20.54 25.30
N ASN A 635 0.67 21.83 25.04
CA ASN A 635 -0.42 22.53 25.67
C ASN A 635 -1.69 22.46 24.80
N CYS A 636 -2.84 22.39 25.45
CA CYS A 636 -4.10 22.63 24.78
C CYS A 636 -4.34 24.14 24.71
N LEU A 637 -4.55 24.68 23.52
CA LEU A 637 -4.87 26.10 23.33
C LEU A 637 -5.95 26.24 22.25
N GLY A 638 -6.97 27.04 22.51
CA GLY A 638 -7.93 27.46 21.50
C GLY A 638 -7.74 28.88 20.98
N THR A 639 -8.64 29.26 20.07
CA THR A 639 -8.66 30.61 19.48
C THR A 639 -9.62 31.49 20.27
N PHE A 640 -9.12 32.62 20.77
CA PHE A 640 -9.94 33.61 21.47
C PHE A 640 -11.03 34.14 20.55
N GLN A 641 -12.29 34.09 21.00
CA GLN A 641 -13.44 34.53 20.22
C GLN A 641 -14.05 35.79 20.81
N ASP A 642 -14.00 36.88 20.05
CA ASP A 642 -14.62 38.18 20.34
C ASP A 642 -15.18 38.75 19.03
N SER A 643 -16.49 38.57 18.83
CA SER A 643 -17.20 38.82 17.58
C SER A 643 -17.37 40.30 17.24
N ASP A 644 -17.37 41.19 18.23
CA ASP A 644 -17.53 42.63 18.01
C ASP A 644 -16.31 43.49 18.43
N SER A 645 -15.24 42.82 18.88
CA SER A 645 -13.92 43.37 19.17
C SER A 645 -13.93 44.43 20.27
N ASP A 646 -14.84 44.29 21.25
CA ASP A 646 -14.96 45.22 22.36
C ASP A 646 -14.04 44.89 23.56
N GLY A 647 -13.40 43.71 23.51
CA GLY A 647 -12.46 43.22 24.52
C GLY A 647 -13.07 42.23 25.53
N THR A 648 -14.35 41.88 25.39
CA THR A 648 -15.01 40.80 26.13
C THR A 648 -15.19 39.60 25.21
N CYS A 649 -14.88 38.39 25.69
CA CYS A 649 -15.03 37.20 24.85
C CYS A 649 -16.51 36.81 24.68
N ASP A 650 -16.87 36.20 23.56
CA ASP A 650 -18.26 35.86 23.22
C ASP A 650 -18.96 34.99 24.28
N ALA A 651 -18.23 34.13 24.97
CA ALA A 651 -18.77 33.25 26.01
C ALA A 651 -19.09 33.98 27.33
N GLU A 652 -18.43 35.11 27.58
CA GLU A 652 -18.66 35.97 28.74
C GLU A 652 -19.44 37.25 28.39
N ASP A 653 -19.64 37.52 27.10
CA ASP A 653 -20.39 38.66 26.58
C ASP A 653 -21.91 38.39 26.60
N LEU A 654 -22.65 39.39 27.10
CA LEU A 654 -24.11 39.40 27.13
C LEU A 654 -24.73 39.68 25.75
N CYS A 655 -23.99 40.30 24.83
CA CYS A 655 -24.42 40.64 23.48
C CYS A 655 -23.32 40.35 22.42
N PRO A 656 -23.00 39.07 22.11
CA PRO A 656 -21.83 38.61 21.31
C PRO A 656 -21.77 39.04 19.83
N GLY A 657 -22.01 40.30 19.52
CA GLY A 657 -22.20 40.81 18.16
C GLY A 657 -22.84 42.20 18.15
N GLY A 658 -22.84 42.91 19.27
CA GLY A 658 -23.44 44.22 19.39
C GLY A 658 -23.18 44.89 20.73
N PRO A 659 -23.24 46.22 20.77
CA PRO A 659 -22.78 47.00 21.91
C PRO A 659 -23.50 46.66 23.22
N GLU A 660 -22.73 46.53 24.30
CA GLU A 660 -23.21 46.15 25.63
C GLU A 660 -24.43 46.97 26.13
N PRO A 661 -25.27 46.39 27.02
CA PRO A 661 -26.35 47.10 27.68
C PRO A 661 -25.89 48.37 28.41
N GLY A 662 -26.19 49.54 27.85
CA GLY A 662 -25.83 50.84 28.41
C GLY A 662 -24.96 51.70 27.48
N THR A 663 -24.49 51.12 26.37
CA THR A 663 -23.78 51.85 25.32
C THR A 663 -24.71 52.89 24.67
N PRO A 664 -24.28 54.16 24.52
CA PRO A 664 -25.10 55.18 23.88
C PRO A 664 -25.37 54.83 22.42
N CYS A 665 -26.60 54.45 22.10
CA CYS A 665 -27.06 54.25 20.72
C CYS A 665 -27.81 55.49 20.22
N ASP A 666 -27.53 55.90 18.98
CA ASP A 666 -28.30 56.92 18.27
C ASP A 666 -29.56 56.25 17.70
N ASP A 667 -30.74 56.67 18.15
CA ASP A 667 -32.03 56.14 17.69
C ASP A 667 -32.44 56.70 16.31
N GLY A 668 -31.59 57.54 15.70
CA GLY A 668 -31.83 58.16 14.41
C GLY A 668 -32.99 59.15 14.43
N ASN A 669 -33.42 59.62 15.60
CA ASN A 669 -34.51 60.56 15.74
C ASN A 669 -33.98 62.00 15.84
N PRO A 670 -34.14 62.84 14.81
CA PRO A 670 -33.89 64.27 14.93
C PRO A 670 -35.06 64.93 15.68
N ALA A 671 -35.09 64.80 17.01
CA ALA A 671 -36.07 65.45 17.88
C ALA A 671 -35.42 66.48 18.82
#